data_AF-A0AAD9LID2-F1
#
_entry.id   AF-A0AAD9LID2-F1
#
_cell.length_a   1.000
_cell.length_b   1.000
_cell.length_c   1.000
_cell.angle_alpha   90.00
_cell.angle_beta   90.00
_cell.angle_gamma   90.00
#
_symmetry.space_group_name_H-M   'P 1'
#
loop_
_entity.id
_entity.type
_entity.pdbx_description
1 polymer ?
#
loop_
_entity_poly.entity_id
_entity_poly.type
_entity_poly.pdbx_seq_one_letter_code
_entity_poly.pdbx_strand_id
1 'polypeptide(L)'
;MPHRHSISGSIEAIELSGGSSMYFRLLHRTVVFAIALWYVGISAKAFVASVTVLRGLESKELGATVHESNLIVAYAGTSTINESPLVQKVLNGSIDARNDTIFLLSDVEFSFTECTGVEGYDKRVNGNGFTRFLFESLQFHASEDLEYLSELELIAPVIDCSFDLINSPDEALTQLRMYFLVRQKNDTSQVTLLSVSASAQDFQVDQQYQSGAALLVTIAPITDMKETSVTYQFAIAYNYPYESRPHFTSGEFLGIESDNFWLFKSLPPSMSIDPTKKVRTAFRMGGYIDDPVAQSNIEIIHWNLPSDPAAALSTWEWHSLASLHDSWAWTHSIHGIFAIDVLFDLGVLFFVIYQRIRRGHFWVGDAFATISNALLYRGVLVFVSNHLNGYYTLTEFCLAIGSEISGRRTVHYRPELAHADLLTFFLNVTSVLSYLFRERIDPVLAFAAFEFGFAYRVELVDALPALRKVVVDFAEDDYWRGVITVSPFLARLSPMKFWTIHEITVDRKVLVISTVICIFSTMMCLVVYIFVRKAFRYFQSRDRRFQYNTETKDISTQEEGQLTTFETATGAALSKRYGVISGYDNYIIRENARFASIDAVYGNGYLIVNRKFLVATEDIFSLLVMKLTRVRFTNIYVYTILTDGGVNQTAQLVYPYTIQWSDLAHLGIVKLA
;
A
#
# COMPACT_ATOMS: atom_id res chain seq x y z
N MET A 1 -57.31 10.72 59.41
CA MET A 1 -58.11 9.79 58.58
C MET A 1 -59.29 10.57 58.00
N PRO A 2 -59.59 10.49 56.68
CA PRO A 2 -58.73 10.12 55.56
C PRO A 2 -58.59 11.21 54.49
N HIS A 3 -57.47 11.07 53.76
CA HIS A 3 -57.02 11.82 52.58
C HIS A 3 -57.73 11.41 51.28
N ARG A 4 -57.78 12.32 50.31
CA ARG A 4 -57.77 11.99 48.87
C ARG A 4 -56.79 12.94 48.15
N HIS A 5 -55.63 12.41 47.79
CA HIS A 5 -54.70 13.02 46.83
C HIS A 5 -55.07 12.57 45.41
N SER A 6 -55.17 13.55 44.51
CA SER A 6 -55.14 13.37 43.06
C SER A 6 -53.68 13.31 42.62
N ILE A 7 -53.25 12.19 42.04
CA ILE A 7 -51.99 12.08 41.31
C ILE A 7 -52.32 11.66 39.88
N SER A 8 -52.13 12.61 38.97
CA SER A 8 -51.87 12.39 37.56
C SER A 8 -50.53 11.64 37.44
N GLY A 9 -50.61 10.33 37.22
CA GLY A 9 -49.47 9.48 36.91
C GLY A 9 -49.38 9.26 35.41
N SER A 10 -48.40 9.89 34.78
CA SER A 10 -47.94 9.59 33.43
C SER A 10 -47.52 8.12 33.34
N ILE A 11 -48.26 7.34 32.56
CA ILE A 11 -47.94 5.95 32.19
C ILE A 11 -46.83 5.98 31.13
N GLU A 12 -45.63 6.35 31.55
CA GLU A 12 -44.36 6.08 30.84
C GLU A 12 -43.38 5.28 31.72
N ALA A 13 -43.83 4.76 32.87
CA ALA A 13 -42.98 4.08 33.86
C ALA A 13 -43.20 2.56 33.96
N ILE A 14 -43.71 1.90 32.92
CA ILE A 14 -43.82 0.43 32.87
C ILE A 14 -43.15 -0.09 31.59
N GLU A 15 -41.82 0.07 31.52
CA GLU A 15 -40.92 -0.70 30.66
C GLU A 15 -39.60 -1.02 31.40
N LEU A 16 -39.67 -1.20 32.73
CA LEU A 16 -38.50 -1.43 33.59
C LEU A 16 -38.15 -2.91 33.81
N SER A 17 -38.66 -3.85 33.00
CA SER A 17 -38.25 -5.26 33.02
C SER A 17 -37.37 -5.70 31.83
N GLY A 18 -36.74 -4.74 31.13
CA GLY A 18 -35.91 -4.98 29.93
C GLY A 18 -34.53 -4.31 29.92
N GLY A 19 -34.00 -3.89 31.08
CA GLY A 19 -32.83 -3.01 31.18
C GLY A 19 -31.59 -3.48 30.40
N SER A 20 -31.19 -4.74 30.54
CA SER A 20 -29.96 -5.27 29.90
C SER A 20 -30.00 -5.23 28.36
N SER A 21 -31.15 -5.50 27.75
CA SER A 21 -31.33 -5.50 26.28
C SER A 21 -31.23 -4.10 25.68
N MET A 22 -31.76 -3.09 26.39
CA MET A 22 -31.70 -1.70 25.95
C MET A 22 -30.28 -1.14 26.02
N TYR A 23 -29.54 -1.44 27.09
CA TYR A 23 -28.12 -1.04 27.21
C TYR A 23 -27.27 -1.69 26.10
N PHE A 24 -27.49 -2.97 25.78
CA PHE A 24 -26.77 -3.65 24.71
C PHE A 24 -27.07 -3.05 23.32
N ARG A 25 -28.34 -2.81 23.00
CA ARG A 25 -28.74 -2.16 21.74
C ARG A 25 -28.11 -0.77 21.63
N LEU A 26 -28.09 -0.01 22.72
CA LEU A 26 -27.49 1.31 22.74
C LEU A 26 -25.98 1.28 22.52
N LEU A 27 -25.27 0.43 23.27
CA LEU A 27 -23.82 0.23 23.12
C LEU A 27 -23.48 -0.12 21.67
N HIS A 28 -24.24 -1.06 21.10
CA HIS A 28 -24.10 -1.47 19.71
C HIS A 28 -24.28 -0.29 18.74
N ARG A 29 -25.30 0.56 18.92
CA ARG A 29 -25.51 1.77 18.09
C ARG A 29 -24.36 2.76 18.19
N THR A 30 -23.78 2.93 19.37
CA THR A 30 -22.58 3.76 19.57
C THR A 30 -21.37 3.18 18.82
N VAL A 31 -21.18 1.86 18.84
CA VAL A 31 -20.12 1.20 18.07
C VAL A 31 -20.34 1.39 16.57
N VAL A 32 -21.56 1.22 16.08
CA VAL A 32 -21.90 1.46 14.66
C VAL A 32 -21.61 2.91 14.24
N PHE A 33 -21.90 3.88 15.11
CA PHE A 33 -21.55 5.28 14.88
C PHE A 33 -20.03 5.50 14.83
N ALA A 34 -19.27 4.87 15.74
CA ALA A 34 -17.81 4.92 15.73
C ALA A 34 -17.22 4.30 14.45
N ILE A 35 -17.79 3.21 13.95
CA ILE A 35 -17.38 2.58 12.68
C ILE A 35 -17.69 3.50 11.48
N ALA A 36 -18.81 4.23 11.51
CA ALA A 36 -19.09 5.21 10.46
C ALA A 36 -18.06 6.36 10.45
N LEU A 37 -17.62 6.81 11.63
CA LEU A 37 -16.51 7.77 11.73
C LEU A 37 -15.18 7.16 11.27
N TRP A 38 -14.94 5.88 11.56
CA TRP A 38 -13.75 5.16 11.07
C TRP A 38 -13.73 5.09 9.53
N TYR A 39 -14.88 4.79 8.91
CA TYR A 39 -15.04 4.82 7.45
C TYR A 39 -14.70 6.20 6.86
N VAL A 40 -15.18 7.28 7.48
CA VAL A 40 -14.79 8.65 7.09
C VAL A 40 -13.28 8.84 7.23
N GLY A 41 -12.68 8.37 8.32
CA GLY A 41 -11.24 8.45 8.55
C GLY A 41 -10.43 7.74 7.47
N ILE A 42 -10.88 6.55 7.03
CA ILE A 42 -10.26 5.80 5.93
C ILE A 42 -10.37 6.59 4.62
N SER A 43 -11.57 7.07 4.26
CA SER A 43 -11.77 7.86 3.05
C SER A 43 -10.97 9.18 3.04
N ALA A 44 -10.86 9.85 4.18
CA ALA A 44 -10.05 11.07 4.31
C ALA A 44 -8.54 10.77 4.17
N LYS A 45 -8.05 9.67 4.76
CA LYS A 45 -6.66 9.22 4.58
C LYS A 45 -6.35 8.91 3.11
N ALA A 46 -7.25 8.19 2.42
CA ALA A 46 -7.11 7.91 1.00
C ALA A 46 -7.09 9.19 0.16
N PHE A 47 -7.95 10.17 0.47
CA PHE A 47 -7.93 11.48 -0.21
C PHE A 47 -6.58 12.21 -0.02
N VAL A 48 -6.06 12.26 1.22
CA VAL A 48 -4.76 12.88 1.50
C VAL A 48 -3.64 12.14 0.77
N ALA A 49 -3.62 10.80 0.81
CA ALA A 49 -2.63 10.00 0.10
C ALA A 49 -2.68 10.23 -1.42
N SER A 50 -3.88 10.30 -2.00
CA SER A 50 -4.10 10.60 -3.43
C SER A 50 -3.50 11.96 -3.81
N VAL A 51 -3.72 12.99 -2.99
CA VAL A 51 -3.14 14.33 -3.22
C VAL A 51 -1.62 14.34 -3.07
N THR A 52 -1.06 13.59 -2.11
CA THR A 52 0.40 13.50 -1.90
C THR A 52 1.09 12.86 -3.10
N VAL A 53 0.58 11.72 -3.58
CA VAL A 53 1.12 11.01 -4.74
C VAL A 53 0.99 11.85 -6.01
N LEU A 54 -0.16 12.50 -6.22
CA LEU A 54 -0.40 13.36 -7.38
C LEU A 54 0.58 14.55 -7.47
N ARG A 55 1.07 15.03 -6.34
CA ARG A 55 2.06 16.13 -6.29
C ARG A 55 3.49 15.66 -6.55
N GLY A 56 3.72 14.36 -6.72
CA GLY A 56 5.07 13.79 -6.86
C GLY A 56 5.91 13.92 -5.59
N LEU A 57 5.26 14.09 -4.42
CA LEU A 57 5.93 14.21 -3.12
C LEU A 57 6.11 12.86 -2.43
N GLU A 58 5.80 11.76 -3.12
CA GLU A 58 5.84 10.43 -2.53
C GLU A 58 7.22 9.80 -2.71
N SER A 59 8.07 10.04 -1.72
CA SER A 59 9.33 9.33 -1.54
C SER A 59 9.41 8.73 -0.15
N LYS A 60 9.90 7.49 -0.02
CA LYS A 60 10.10 6.84 1.28
C LYS A 60 11.47 6.17 1.35
N GLU A 61 12.19 6.48 2.42
CA GLU A 61 13.42 5.77 2.80
C GLU A 61 13.04 4.34 3.26
N LEU A 62 13.56 3.34 2.57
CA LEU A 62 13.32 1.93 2.89
C LEU A 62 14.31 1.38 3.91
N GLY A 63 15.31 2.18 4.28
CA GLY A 63 16.40 1.81 5.17
C GLY A 63 17.63 1.32 4.42
N ALA A 64 18.51 0.65 5.16
CA ALA A 64 19.78 0.17 4.66
C ALA A 64 19.86 -1.36 4.66
N THR A 65 20.44 -1.92 3.59
CA THR A 65 20.80 -3.33 3.49
C THR A 65 22.32 -3.45 3.48
N VAL A 66 22.89 -4.25 4.37
CA VAL A 66 24.36 -4.42 4.47
C VAL A 66 24.76 -5.72 3.79
N HIS A 67 25.60 -5.61 2.76
CA HIS A 67 26.25 -6.74 2.10
C HIS A 67 27.65 -6.95 2.70
N GLU A 68 27.97 -8.16 3.16
CA GLU A 68 29.15 -8.43 3.98
C GLU A 68 30.14 -9.41 3.33
N SER A 69 31.43 -9.07 3.38
CA SER A 69 32.59 -9.92 3.13
C SER A 69 33.23 -10.28 4.46
N ASN A 70 33.13 -11.54 4.86
CA ASN A 70 33.46 -11.99 6.21
C ASN A 70 34.94 -12.37 6.40
N LEU A 71 35.67 -12.69 5.32
CA LEU A 71 37.00 -13.27 5.41
C LEU A 71 38.11 -12.24 5.17
N ILE A 72 37.91 -11.32 4.22
CA ILE A 72 38.96 -10.44 3.71
C ILE A 72 39.65 -9.61 4.81
N VAL A 73 38.92 -9.15 5.82
CA VAL A 73 39.47 -8.36 6.93
C VAL A 73 40.46 -9.19 7.76
N ALA A 74 40.11 -10.44 8.07
CA ALA A 74 41.01 -11.33 8.80
C ALA A 74 42.29 -11.64 8.00
N TYR A 75 42.16 -11.77 6.68
CA TYR A 75 43.29 -11.96 5.78
C TYR A 75 44.14 -10.70 5.58
N ALA A 76 43.54 -9.51 5.62
CA ALA A 76 44.25 -8.23 5.61
C ALA A 76 45.00 -7.96 6.93
N GLY A 77 44.57 -8.57 8.03
CA GLY A 77 45.25 -8.49 9.33
C GLY A 77 44.95 -7.20 10.08
N THR A 78 45.87 -6.81 10.98
CA THR A 78 45.70 -5.67 11.92
C THR A 78 46.80 -4.62 11.80
N SER A 79 47.69 -4.75 10.81
CA SER A 79 48.80 -3.84 10.53
C SER A 79 48.91 -3.59 9.03
N THR A 80 50.14 -3.34 8.55
CA THR A 80 50.39 -3.14 7.13
C THR A 80 50.00 -4.37 6.31
N ILE A 81 49.53 -4.16 5.08
CA ILE A 81 49.16 -5.26 4.19
C ILE A 81 50.36 -6.18 3.90
N ASN A 82 51.59 -5.67 3.95
CA ASN A 82 52.79 -6.49 3.78
C ASN A 82 52.98 -7.54 4.89
N GLU A 83 52.57 -7.22 6.12
CA GLU A 83 52.62 -8.11 7.29
C GLU A 83 51.36 -8.99 7.41
N SER A 84 50.38 -8.80 6.53
CA SER A 84 49.08 -9.48 6.60
C SER A 84 49.20 -11.01 6.41
N PRO A 85 48.24 -11.78 6.97
CA PRO A 85 48.10 -13.20 6.63
C PRO A 85 47.99 -13.48 5.12
N LEU A 86 47.38 -12.58 4.36
CA LEU A 86 47.30 -12.69 2.90
C LEU A 86 48.69 -12.75 2.24
N VAL A 87 49.63 -11.90 2.65
CA VAL A 87 51.00 -11.94 2.10
C VAL A 87 51.83 -13.03 2.76
N GLN A 88 51.85 -13.08 4.10
CA GLN A 88 52.78 -13.92 4.84
C GLN A 88 52.38 -15.41 4.84
N LYS A 89 51.09 -15.72 4.90
CA LYS A 89 50.60 -17.12 4.96
C LYS A 89 50.13 -17.64 3.60
N VAL A 90 49.30 -16.89 2.87
CA VAL A 90 48.74 -17.37 1.59
C VAL A 90 49.79 -17.35 0.49
N LEU A 91 50.59 -16.29 0.41
CA LEU A 91 51.67 -16.15 -0.59
C LEU A 91 53.05 -16.59 -0.07
N ASN A 92 53.15 -17.07 1.17
CA ASN A 92 54.41 -17.47 1.81
C ASN A 92 55.49 -16.38 1.74
N GLY A 93 55.08 -15.11 1.90
CA GLY A 93 55.94 -13.93 1.84
C GLY A 93 56.39 -13.51 0.43
N SER A 94 55.97 -14.23 -0.62
CA SER A 94 56.24 -13.81 -2.00
C SER A 94 55.29 -12.68 -2.41
N ILE A 95 55.84 -11.68 -3.08
CA ILE A 95 55.13 -10.54 -3.66
C ILE A 95 55.29 -10.50 -5.18
N ASP A 96 55.73 -11.60 -5.78
CA ASP A 96 55.94 -11.70 -7.22
C ASP A 96 54.59 -11.74 -7.95
N ALA A 97 54.54 -11.14 -9.14
CA ALA A 97 53.36 -11.13 -9.97
C ALA A 97 52.92 -12.56 -10.32
N ARG A 98 51.63 -12.85 -10.12
CA ARG A 98 51.04 -14.16 -10.37
C ARG A 98 50.05 -14.09 -11.53
N ASN A 99 49.76 -15.25 -12.11
CA ASN A 99 48.76 -15.40 -13.18
C ASN A 99 47.43 -15.99 -12.70
N ASP A 100 47.31 -16.36 -11.41
CA ASP A 100 46.11 -16.89 -10.79
C ASP A 100 45.40 -15.84 -9.90
N THR A 101 44.23 -16.20 -9.38
CA THR A 101 43.43 -15.38 -8.43
C THR A 101 43.36 -16.12 -7.10
N ILE A 102 43.39 -15.40 -6.00
CA ILE A 102 43.25 -15.96 -4.66
C ILE A 102 41.76 -15.95 -4.29
N PHE A 103 41.20 -17.12 -4.01
CA PHE A 103 39.82 -17.28 -3.55
C PHE A 103 39.84 -17.66 -2.07
N LEU A 104 39.30 -16.80 -1.20
CA LEU A 104 39.22 -17.04 0.24
C LEU A 104 37.99 -17.91 0.53
N LEU A 105 38.19 -19.14 1.02
CA LEU A 105 37.11 -20.12 1.23
C LEU A 105 36.65 -20.16 2.69
N SER A 106 37.58 -20.01 3.63
CA SER A 106 37.32 -19.91 5.07
C SER A 106 38.46 -19.13 5.75
N ASP A 107 38.45 -19.00 7.08
CA ASP A 107 39.51 -18.29 7.84
C ASP A 107 40.93 -18.88 7.65
N VAL A 108 41.02 -20.13 7.16
CA VAL A 108 42.28 -20.87 7.02
C VAL A 108 42.47 -21.52 5.65
N GLU A 109 41.44 -21.59 4.83
CA GLU A 109 41.46 -22.29 3.54
C GLU A 109 41.28 -21.31 2.38
N PHE A 110 42.09 -21.49 1.34
CA PHE A 110 42.06 -20.70 0.12
C PHE A 110 42.26 -21.58 -1.11
N SER A 111 41.82 -21.10 -2.26
CA SER A 111 41.89 -21.75 -3.56
C SER A 111 42.52 -20.80 -4.58
N PHE A 112 43.15 -21.35 -5.61
CA PHE A 112 43.67 -20.56 -6.75
C PHE A 112 42.83 -20.70 -8.01
N THR A 113 41.73 -21.46 -7.95
CA THR A 113 40.93 -21.81 -9.13
C THR A 113 39.55 -21.19 -9.13
N GLU A 114 38.83 -21.25 -8.00
CA GLU A 114 37.45 -20.78 -7.84
C GLU A 114 36.97 -20.88 -6.38
N CYS A 115 35.84 -20.24 -6.10
CA CYS A 115 35.04 -20.42 -4.90
C CYS A 115 34.33 -21.79 -4.93
N THR A 116 34.87 -22.78 -4.23
CA THR A 116 34.26 -24.11 -4.14
C THR A 116 33.14 -24.14 -3.12
N GLY A 117 32.02 -24.80 -3.44
CA GLY A 117 30.90 -24.96 -2.52
C GLY A 117 29.99 -23.74 -2.40
N VAL A 118 30.18 -22.73 -3.26
CA VAL A 118 29.28 -21.58 -3.39
C VAL A 118 28.21 -21.87 -4.44
N GLU A 119 26.95 -21.91 -4.03
CA GLU A 119 25.81 -22.00 -4.94
C GLU A 119 25.70 -20.70 -5.76
N GLY A 120 25.45 -20.80 -7.06
CA GLY A 120 25.32 -19.62 -7.94
C GLY A 120 26.64 -19.00 -8.43
N TYR A 121 27.81 -19.53 -8.02
CA TYR A 121 29.10 -18.98 -8.45
C TYR A 121 29.29 -18.98 -9.98
N ASP A 122 29.43 -17.79 -10.59
CA ASP A 122 29.76 -17.63 -12.01
C ASP A 122 31.25 -17.30 -12.20
N LYS A 123 32.01 -18.29 -12.65
CA LYS A 123 33.42 -18.16 -13.02
C LYS A 123 33.69 -17.17 -14.15
N ARG A 124 32.70 -16.85 -14.99
CA ARG A 124 32.88 -15.90 -16.09
C ARG A 124 33.04 -14.47 -15.59
N VAL A 125 32.41 -14.14 -14.45
CA VAL A 125 32.46 -12.80 -13.86
C VAL A 125 33.41 -12.75 -12.66
N ASN A 126 33.35 -13.72 -11.74
CA ASN A 126 34.19 -13.74 -10.54
C ASN A 126 35.53 -14.48 -10.73
N GLY A 127 35.80 -14.99 -11.93
CA GLY A 127 37.02 -15.73 -12.22
C GLY A 127 38.19 -14.85 -12.67
N ASN A 128 39.38 -15.46 -12.66
CA ASN A 128 40.66 -14.82 -12.94
C ASN A 128 40.73 -14.04 -14.27
N GLY A 129 40.05 -14.50 -15.32
CA GLY A 129 40.07 -13.83 -16.63
C GLY A 129 39.41 -12.45 -16.58
N PHE A 130 38.23 -12.34 -15.97
CA PHE A 130 37.46 -11.11 -15.95
C PHE A 130 37.96 -10.11 -14.90
N THR A 131 38.36 -10.58 -13.72
CA THR A 131 38.92 -9.72 -12.66
C THR A 131 40.20 -9.03 -13.12
N ARG A 132 41.09 -9.75 -13.81
CA ARG A 132 42.30 -9.17 -14.41
C ARG A 132 41.99 -8.22 -15.55
N PHE A 133 41.05 -8.59 -16.42
CA PHE A 133 40.58 -7.71 -17.49
C PHE A 133 40.03 -6.37 -16.96
N LEU A 134 39.27 -6.39 -15.86
CA LEU A 134 38.80 -5.16 -15.22
C LEU A 134 39.95 -4.31 -14.67
N PHE A 135 40.90 -4.92 -13.96
CA PHE A 135 42.08 -4.21 -13.46
C PHE A 135 42.92 -3.61 -14.59
N GLU A 136 43.21 -4.38 -15.64
CA GLU A 136 43.94 -3.92 -16.82
C GLU A 136 43.21 -2.78 -17.53
N SER A 137 41.88 -2.83 -17.60
CA SER A 137 41.08 -1.76 -18.18
C SER A 137 41.12 -0.48 -17.34
N LEU A 138 41.07 -0.60 -16.01
CA LEU A 138 41.27 0.53 -15.10
C LEU A 138 42.65 1.17 -15.28
N GLN A 139 43.71 0.36 -15.34
CA GLN A 139 45.08 0.85 -15.58
C GLN A 139 45.23 1.52 -16.95
N PHE A 140 44.65 0.94 -17.99
CA PHE A 140 44.78 1.45 -19.35
C PHE A 140 44.10 2.81 -19.53
N HIS A 141 43.00 3.05 -18.80
CA HIS A 141 42.23 4.29 -18.85
C HIS A 141 42.49 5.23 -17.66
N ALA A 142 43.51 4.93 -16.85
CA ALA A 142 43.82 5.70 -15.66
C ALA A 142 44.23 7.13 -16.04
N SER A 143 43.60 8.11 -15.40
CA SER A 143 43.84 9.53 -15.63
C SER A 143 43.42 10.35 -14.40
N GLU A 144 43.95 11.57 -14.28
CA GLU A 144 43.66 12.47 -13.15
C GLU A 144 43.89 11.74 -11.80
N ASP A 145 42.90 11.72 -10.91
CA ASP A 145 42.98 11.06 -9.59
C ASP A 145 43.24 9.53 -9.65
N LEU A 146 43.10 8.92 -10.82
CA LEU A 146 43.39 7.50 -11.04
C LEU A 146 44.77 7.25 -11.63
N GLU A 147 45.54 8.27 -12.01
CA GLU A 147 46.83 8.13 -12.71
C GLU A 147 47.81 7.20 -11.98
N TYR A 148 47.78 7.20 -10.63
CA TYR A 148 48.61 6.30 -9.82
C TYR A 148 48.41 4.80 -10.14
N LEU A 149 47.23 4.39 -10.65
CA LEU A 149 46.96 3.01 -11.04
C LEU A 149 47.88 2.55 -12.18
N SER A 150 48.35 3.43 -13.06
CA SER A 150 49.27 3.06 -14.15
C SER A 150 50.64 2.63 -13.64
N GLU A 151 51.02 3.07 -12.44
CA GLU A 151 52.31 2.76 -11.80
C GLU A 151 52.26 1.49 -10.94
N LEU A 152 51.09 0.87 -10.80
CA LEU A 152 50.91 -0.35 -10.02
C LEU A 152 51.18 -1.61 -10.86
N GLU A 153 51.72 -2.63 -10.21
CA GLU A 153 51.82 -3.99 -10.72
C GLU A 153 50.90 -4.91 -9.91
N LEU A 154 50.03 -5.66 -10.60
CA LEU A 154 49.12 -6.60 -9.97
C LEU A 154 49.86 -7.85 -9.52
N ILE A 155 49.89 -8.07 -8.19
CA ILE A 155 50.39 -9.33 -7.62
C ILE A 155 49.37 -10.43 -7.89
N ALA A 156 48.14 -10.26 -7.38
CA ALA A 156 47.02 -11.15 -7.65
C ALA A 156 45.68 -10.46 -7.33
N PRO A 157 44.60 -10.75 -8.09
CA PRO A 157 43.24 -10.52 -7.63
C PRO A 157 42.94 -11.43 -6.44
N VAL A 158 42.08 -10.95 -5.56
CA VAL A 158 41.57 -11.67 -4.39
C VAL A 158 40.05 -11.57 -4.40
N ILE A 159 39.38 -12.70 -4.23
CA ILE A 159 37.93 -12.82 -4.14
C ILE A 159 37.59 -13.43 -2.79
N ASP A 160 36.76 -12.73 -2.04
CA ASP A 160 36.18 -13.26 -0.80
C ASP A 160 34.93 -14.07 -1.14
N CYS A 161 35.03 -15.39 -1.05
CA CYS A 161 33.91 -16.28 -1.38
C CYS A 161 32.79 -16.26 -0.33
N SER A 162 32.99 -15.58 0.81
CA SER A 162 31.93 -15.37 1.78
C SER A 162 31.01 -14.19 1.44
N PHE A 163 31.34 -13.39 0.41
CA PHE A 163 30.52 -12.25 0.02
C PHE A 163 29.12 -12.69 -0.42
N ASP A 164 28.11 -12.14 0.23
CA ASP A 164 26.72 -12.55 0.08
C ASP A 164 26.16 -12.43 -1.34
N LEU A 165 26.53 -11.39 -2.10
CA LEU A 165 26.11 -11.25 -3.51
C LEU A 165 26.82 -12.23 -4.46
N ILE A 166 27.96 -12.81 -4.06
CA ILE A 166 28.60 -13.92 -4.80
C ILE A 166 27.87 -15.24 -4.48
N ASN A 167 27.37 -15.37 -3.25
CA ASN A 167 26.60 -16.53 -2.77
C ASN A 167 25.10 -16.48 -3.13
N SER A 168 24.66 -15.41 -3.81
CA SER A 168 23.26 -15.27 -4.19
C SER A 168 22.92 -16.19 -5.36
N PRO A 169 21.79 -16.93 -5.30
CA PRO A 169 21.31 -17.71 -6.45
C PRO A 169 20.83 -16.82 -7.61
N ASP A 170 20.87 -15.48 -7.45
CA ASP A 170 20.47 -14.56 -8.50
C ASP A 170 21.43 -14.61 -9.69
N GLU A 171 20.92 -15.16 -10.81
CA GLU A 171 21.68 -15.33 -12.05
C GLU A 171 22.12 -13.99 -12.70
N ALA A 172 21.73 -12.83 -12.16
CA ALA A 172 22.06 -11.52 -12.69
C ALA A 172 23.16 -10.82 -11.89
N LEU A 173 24.40 -11.12 -12.26
CA LEU A 173 25.57 -10.43 -11.74
C LEU A 173 25.68 -9.03 -12.33
N THR A 174 25.14 -8.07 -11.58
CA THR A 174 25.18 -6.63 -11.91
C THR A 174 26.08 -5.83 -10.96
N GLN A 175 26.42 -6.41 -9.80
CA GLN A 175 27.36 -5.85 -8.83
C GLN A 175 28.45 -6.86 -8.50
N LEU A 176 29.65 -6.38 -8.26
CA LEU A 176 30.84 -7.16 -7.97
C LEU A 176 31.65 -6.50 -6.87
N ARG A 177 32.18 -7.32 -5.97
CA ARG A 177 33.20 -6.90 -5.01
C ARG A 177 34.43 -7.76 -5.20
N MET A 178 35.56 -7.09 -5.42
CA MET A 178 36.85 -7.75 -5.64
C MET A 178 37.95 -6.92 -5.00
N TYR A 179 39.06 -7.58 -4.69
CA TYR A 179 40.22 -6.92 -4.12
C TYR A 179 41.43 -7.16 -5.00
N PHE A 180 42.25 -6.13 -5.22
CA PHE A 180 43.49 -6.27 -5.97
C PHE A 180 44.68 -6.07 -5.06
N LEU A 181 45.47 -7.13 -4.88
CA LEU A 181 46.75 -7.03 -4.19
C LEU A 181 47.79 -6.52 -5.18
N VAL A 182 48.33 -5.34 -4.92
CA VAL A 182 49.21 -4.62 -5.86
C VAL A 182 50.47 -4.12 -5.15
N ARG A 183 51.50 -3.83 -5.94
CA ARG A 183 52.73 -3.12 -5.51
C ARG A 183 53.08 -2.03 -6.52
N GLN A 184 53.94 -1.09 -6.14
CA GLN A 184 54.48 -0.14 -7.10
C GLN A 184 55.49 -0.82 -8.03
N LYS A 185 55.49 -0.45 -9.32
CA LYS A 185 56.48 -0.94 -10.30
C LYS A 185 57.92 -0.56 -9.92
N ASN A 186 58.08 0.63 -9.35
CA ASN A 186 59.39 1.19 -8.98
C ASN A 186 59.79 0.87 -7.53
N ASP A 187 58.83 0.62 -6.64
CA ASP A 187 59.07 0.25 -5.24
C ASP A 187 58.29 -1.01 -4.87
N THR A 188 58.99 -2.15 -4.95
CA THR A 188 58.39 -3.44 -4.62
C THR A 188 58.29 -3.69 -3.12
N SER A 189 58.70 -2.76 -2.25
CA SER A 189 58.69 -2.98 -0.79
C SER A 189 57.32 -2.78 -0.14
N GLN A 190 56.43 -2.03 -0.81
CA GLN A 190 55.11 -1.70 -0.29
C GLN A 190 54.01 -2.42 -1.09
N VAL A 191 53.15 -3.11 -0.34
CA VAL A 191 51.98 -3.80 -0.86
C VAL A 191 50.74 -3.04 -0.45
N THR A 192 49.83 -2.83 -1.39
CA THR A 192 48.53 -2.18 -1.18
C THR A 192 47.43 -3.17 -1.54
N LEU A 193 46.35 -3.18 -0.76
CA LEU A 193 45.12 -3.88 -1.10
C LEU A 193 44.11 -2.85 -1.62
N LEU A 194 43.76 -2.93 -2.90
CA LEU A 194 42.70 -2.09 -3.46
C LEU A 194 41.36 -2.79 -3.23
N SER A 195 40.51 -2.20 -2.39
CA SER A 195 39.10 -2.61 -2.28
C SER A 195 38.35 -2.03 -3.47
N VAL A 196 37.72 -2.89 -4.28
CA VAL A 196 37.00 -2.49 -5.49
C VAL A 196 35.57 -2.99 -5.47
N SER A 197 34.64 -2.05 -5.48
CA SER A 197 33.20 -2.29 -5.62
C SER A 197 32.74 -1.77 -6.97
N ALA A 198 32.22 -2.65 -7.82
CA ALA A 198 31.77 -2.33 -9.17
C ALA A 198 30.28 -2.62 -9.32
N SER A 199 29.52 -1.69 -9.92
CA SER A 199 28.07 -1.83 -10.11
C SER A 199 27.67 -1.31 -11.49
N ALA A 200 26.94 -2.11 -12.26
CA ALA A 200 26.28 -1.67 -13.48
C ALA A 200 25.00 -0.88 -13.09
N GLN A 201 24.95 0.39 -13.44
CA GLN A 201 23.97 1.36 -12.97
C GLN A 201 23.40 2.21 -14.10
N ASP A 202 22.26 2.83 -13.86
CA ASP A 202 21.78 3.91 -14.69
C ASP A 202 22.67 5.14 -14.51
N PHE A 203 22.98 5.82 -15.60
CA PHE A 203 23.56 7.17 -15.58
C PHE A 203 22.68 8.17 -16.31
N GLN A 204 22.78 9.44 -15.89
CA GLN A 204 22.10 10.57 -16.52
C GLN A 204 23.05 11.78 -16.61
N VAL A 205 23.00 12.48 -17.74
CA VAL A 205 23.67 13.76 -17.99
C VAL A 205 22.62 14.75 -18.46
N ASP A 206 22.00 15.43 -17.51
CA ASP A 206 20.82 16.27 -17.75
C ASP A 206 21.07 17.37 -18.79
N GLN A 207 22.25 17.99 -18.75
CA GLN A 207 22.63 19.06 -19.70
C GLN A 207 22.70 18.58 -21.16
N GLN A 208 22.85 17.28 -21.39
CA GLN A 208 23.00 16.66 -22.70
C GLN A 208 21.81 15.76 -23.07
N TYR A 209 20.81 15.64 -22.19
CA TYR A 209 19.70 14.67 -22.33
C TYR A 209 20.19 13.24 -22.62
N GLN A 210 21.32 12.86 -22.03
CA GLN A 210 21.93 11.55 -22.24
C GLN A 210 21.67 10.66 -21.03
N SER A 211 21.23 9.42 -21.27
CA SER A 211 21.07 8.40 -20.24
C SER A 211 21.41 7.01 -20.78
N GLY A 212 21.71 6.07 -19.90
CA GLY A 212 21.95 4.68 -20.27
C GLY A 212 22.59 3.89 -19.14
N ALA A 213 23.20 2.75 -19.49
CA ALA A 213 23.99 1.95 -18.56
C ALA A 213 25.40 2.52 -18.39
N ALA A 214 25.95 2.44 -17.19
CA ALA A 214 27.36 2.68 -16.91
C ALA A 214 27.86 1.71 -15.84
N LEU A 215 29.13 1.32 -15.93
CA LEU A 215 29.82 0.67 -14.82
C LEU A 215 30.43 1.73 -13.93
N LEU A 216 29.92 1.84 -12.71
CA LEU A 216 30.53 2.63 -11.66
C LEU A 216 31.47 1.75 -10.84
N VAL A 217 32.70 2.20 -10.65
CA VAL A 217 33.70 1.52 -9.84
C VAL A 217 34.16 2.46 -8.73
N THR A 218 34.04 1.98 -7.50
CA THR A 218 34.56 2.62 -6.29
C THR A 218 35.85 1.90 -5.88
N ILE A 219 36.93 2.66 -5.69
CA ILE A 219 38.27 2.13 -5.38
C ILE A 219 38.74 2.74 -4.06
N ALA A 220 39.13 1.89 -3.11
CA ALA A 220 39.71 2.28 -1.84
C ALA A 220 41.08 1.61 -1.67
N PRO A 221 42.20 2.34 -1.87
CA PRO A 221 43.53 1.82 -1.61
C PRO A 221 43.80 1.75 -0.11
N ILE A 222 44.20 0.57 0.38
CA ILE A 222 44.48 0.32 1.79
C ILE A 222 45.91 -0.22 1.92
N THR A 223 46.75 0.51 2.65
CA THR A 223 48.14 0.14 2.95
C THR A 223 48.33 -0.37 4.37
N ASP A 224 47.59 0.19 5.33
CA ASP A 224 47.63 -0.20 6.74
C ASP A 224 46.21 -0.25 7.34
N MET A 225 45.90 -1.38 7.98
CA MET A 225 44.61 -1.61 8.65
C MET A 225 44.44 -0.76 9.92
N LYS A 226 45.48 -0.06 10.38
CA LYS A 226 45.45 0.86 11.52
C LYS A 226 45.01 2.28 11.17
N GLU A 227 44.86 2.58 9.88
CA GLU A 227 44.39 3.89 9.43
C GLU A 227 42.96 4.17 9.92
N THR A 228 42.63 5.44 10.10
CA THR A 228 41.31 5.88 10.61
C THR A 228 40.42 6.50 9.53
N SER A 229 40.97 6.69 8.33
CA SER A 229 40.31 7.32 7.19
C SER A 229 40.74 6.63 5.91
N VAL A 230 39.78 6.27 5.06
CA VAL A 230 39.99 5.72 3.72
C VAL A 230 39.61 6.78 2.69
N THR A 231 40.47 6.99 1.70
CA THR A 231 40.16 7.84 0.55
C THR A 231 39.56 6.99 -0.55
N TYR A 232 38.44 7.44 -1.13
CA TYR A 232 37.78 6.75 -2.23
C TYR A 232 38.02 7.49 -3.55
N GLN A 233 38.35 6.72 -4.59
CA GLN A 233 38.34 7.20 -5.96
C GLN A 233 37.25 6.51 -6.77
N PHE A 234 36.78 7.17 -7.82
CA PHE A 234 35.69 6.68 -8.66
C PHE A 234 36.10 6.63 -10.12
N ALA A 235 35.72 5.55 -10.79
CA ALA A 235 35.83 5.41 -12.23
C ALA A 235 34.44 5.11 -12.81
N ILE A 236 34.10 5.76 -13.92
CA ILE A 236 32.82 5.57 -14.61
C ILE A 236 33.12 5.12 -16.05
N ALA A 237 32.59 3.97 -16.45
CA ALA A 237 32.61 3.52 -17.84
C ALA A 237 31.20 3.54 -18.43
N TYR A 238 30.93 4.52 -19.28
CA TYR A 238 29.64 4.67 -19.97
C TYR A 238 29.38 3.49 -20.93
N ASN A 239 28.10 3.18 -21.15
CA ASN A 239 27.58 2.10 -21.99
C ASN A 239 28.00 0.67 -21.61
N TYR A 240 28.90 0.47 -20.65
CA TYR A 240 29.19 -0.85 -20.12
C TYR A 240 27.95 -1.37 -19.35
N PRO A 241 27.52 -2.65 -19.51
CA PRO A 241 28.22 -3.82 -20.05
C PRO A 241 28.06 -4.08 -21.57
N TYR A 242 27.66 -3.10 -22.37
CA TYR A 242 27.42 -3.26 -23.81
C TYR A 242 28.60 -2.87 -24.70
N GLU A 243 29.80 -2.76 -24.12
CA GLU A 243 31.05 -2.53 -24.83
C GLU A 243 32.05 -3.65 -24.51
N SER A 244 32.94 -3.96 -25.46
CA SER A 244 33.94 -5.04 -25.29
C SER A 244 35.04 -4.71 -24.27
N ARG A 245 35.25 -3.43 -23.98
CA ARG A 245 36.17 -2.93 -22.95
C ARG A 245 35.54 -1.73 -22.25
N PRO A 246 35.52 -1.68 -20.90
CA PRO A 246 35.03 -0.50 -20.19
C PRO A 246 36.00 0.67 -20.37
N HIS A 247 35.54 1.73 -21.04
CA HIS A 247 36.28 2.97 -21.20
C HIS A 247 36.11 3.86 -19.96
N PHE A 248 36.97 3.65 -18.96
CA PHE A 248 36.87 4.38 -17.70
C PHE A 248 37.25 5.85 -17.83
N THR A 249 36.51 6.69 -17.13
CA THR A 249 36.79 8.11 -16.92
C THR A 249 36.81 8.37 -15.42
N SER A 250 37.72 9.23 -14.95
CA SER A 250 37.79 9.59 -13.52
C SER A 250 36.54 10.38 -13.10
N GLY A 251 36.04 10.11 -11.90
CA GLY A 251 34.87 10.78 -11.32
C GLY A 251 35.21 11.44 -9.98
N GLU A 252 35.01 12.75 -9.89
CA GLU A 252 35.04 13.48 -8.62
C GLU A 252 33.64 13.41 -7.98
N PHE A 253 33.52 12.82 -6.80
CA PHE A 253 32.25 12.71 -6.09
C PHE A 253 31.83 14.06 -5.48
N LEU A 254 30.65 14.56 -5.86
CA LEU A 254 30.13 15.84 -5.40
C LEU A 254 29.12 15.71 -4.25
N GLY A 255 28.48 14.54 -4.11
CA GLY A 255 27.49 14.26 -3.08
C GLY A 255 26.31 13.44 -3.57
N ILE A 256 25.26 13.41 -2.76
CA ILE A 256 24.02 12.67 -3.02
C ILE A 256 22.90 13.69 -3.21
N GLU A 257 22.08 13.52 -4.24
CA GLU A 257 20.93 14.39 -4.50
C GLU A 257 19.68 13.93 -3.74
N SER A 258 18.65 14.78 -3.71
CA SER A 258 17.42 14.54 -2.92
C SER A 258 16.60 13.32 -3.34
N ASP A 259 16.80 12.84 -4.57
CA ASP A 259 16.17 11.65 -5.14
C ASP A 259 17.08 10.42 -5.11
N ASN A 260 18.11 10.44 -4.24
CA ASN A 260 19.00 9.33 -3.95
C ASN A 260 20.05 8.99 -5.01
N PHE A 261 20.21 9.81 -6.06
CA PHE A 261 21.30 9.66 -7.02
C PHE A 261 22.64 10.15 -6.46
N TRP A 262 23.71 9.44 -6.80
CA TRP A 262 25.06 9.96 -6.64
C TRP A 262 25.39 10.95 -7.74
N LEU A 263 25.97 12.09 -7.37
CA LEU A 263 26.40 13.13 -8.30
C LEU A 263 27.92 13.15 -8.41
N PHE A 264 28.40 13.05 -9.64
CA PHE A 264 29.80 13.10 -10.00
C PHE A 264 30.10 14.23 -10.97
N LYS A 265 31.33 14.72 -10.91
CA LYS A 265 31.95 15.49 -11.97
C LYS A 265 32.91 14.56 -12.72
N SER A 266 32.52 14.16 -13.93
CA SER A 266 33.32 13.28 -14.79
C SER A 266 34.42 14.08 -15.46
N LEU A 267 35.65 13.66 -15.22
CA LEU A 267 36.88 14.32 -15.65
C LEU A 267 37.45 13.57 -16.86
N PRO A 268 37.35 14.14 -18.07
CA PRO A 268 37.93 13.52 -19.25
C PRO A 268 39.47 13.58 -19.16
N PRO A 269 40.19 12.70 -19.88
CA PRO A 269 41.66 12.73 -19.90
C PRO A 269 42.19 14.11 -20.32
N SER A 270 43.36 14.50 -19.81
CA SER A 270 43.90 15.86 -19.93
C SER A 270 44.17 16.36 -21.36
N MET A 271 44.08 15.48 -22.38
CA MET A 271 44.19 15.80 -23.81
C MET A 271 42.88 15.57 -24.60
N SER A 272 41.76 15.31 -23.92
CA SER A 272 40.46 15.15 -24.56
C SER A 272 39.84 16.50 -24.94
N ILE A 273 39.06 16.49 -26.02
CA ILE A 273 38.21 17.62 -26.44
C ILE A 273 36.89 17.61 -25.65
N ASP A 274 36.54 16.47 -25.04
CA ASP A 274 35.31 16.33 -24.28
C ASP A 274 35.33 17.26 -23.07
N PRO A 275 34.22 17.96 -22.78
CA PRO A 275 34.13 18.80 -21.60
C PRO A 275 33.93 17.95 -20.36
N THR A 276 34.40 18.46 -19.22
CA THR A 276 33.95 18.01 -17.91
C THR A 276 32.43 18.10 -17.82
N LYS A 277 31.79 17.01 -17.40
CA LYS A 277 30.33 16.91 -17.32
C LYS A 277 29.88 16.47 -15.93
N LYS A 278 28.71 16.98 -15.50
CA LYS A 278 28.04 16.47 -14.31
C LYS A 278 27.24 15.24 -14.68
N VAL A 279 27.49 14.14 -13.99
CA VAL A 279 26.88 12.84 -14.24
C VAL A 279 26.24 12.37 -12.95
N ARG A 280 25.01 11.90 -13.05
CA ARG A 280 24.29 11.30 -11.93
C ARG A 280 24.20 9.81 -12.16
N THR A 281 24.45 8.99 -11.15
CA THR A 281 24.34 7.53 -11.24
C THR A 281 23.56 6.96 -10.06
N ALA A 282 22.82 5.89 -10.31
CA ALA A 282 22.17 5.12 -9.25
C ALA A 282 21.87 3.71 -9.75
N PHE A 283 21.87 2.75 -8.83
CA PHE A 283 21.28 1.45 -9.11
C PHE A 283 19.76 1.58 -8.95
N ARG A 284 19.00 1.24 -9.99
CA ARG A 284 17.54 1.46 -10.01
C ARG A 284 16.82 0.18 -10.33
N MET A 285 15.72 -0.05 -9.62
CA MET A 285 14.85 -1.20 -9.81
C MET A 285 13.40 -0.77 -9.74
N GLY A 286 12.51 -1.54 -10.37
CA GLY A 286 11.07 -1.32 -10.29
C GLY A 286 10.44 -1.11 -11.66
N GLY A 287 9.15 -0.79 -11.64
CA GLY A 287 8.32 -0.86 -12.82
C GLY A 287 7.50 0.41 -13.04
N TYR A 288 7.17 0.66 -14.30
CA TYR A 288 6.26 1.73 -14.71
C TYR A 288 5.22 1.23 -15.71
N ILE A 289 4.14 2.01 -15.87
CA ILE A 289 3.15 1.80 -16.93
C ILE A 289 3.22 3.00 -17.85
N ASP A 290 3.34 2.74 -19.15
CA ASP A 290 3.44 3.70 -20.25
C ASP A 290 4.68 4.64 -20.16
N ASP A 291 4.83 5.40 -19.09
CA ASP A 291 5.91 6.39 -18.89
C ASP A 291 6.44 6.39 -17.44
N PRO A 292 7.78 6.28 -17.23
CA PRO A 292 8.40 6.29 -15.91
C PRO A 292 8.24 7.60 -15.13
N VAL A 293 7.84 8.71 -15.74
CA VAL A 293 7.51 9.95 -15.01
C VAL A 293 6.02 10.12 -14.74
N ALA A 294 5.17 9.27 -15.35
CA ALA A 294 3.72 9.36 -15.21
C ALA A 294 3.17 8.41 -14.16
N GLN A 295 3.51 7.12 -14.25
CA GLN A 295 3.05 6.06 -13.33
C GLN A 295 4.18 5.05 -13.08
N SER A 296 4.88 5.17 -11.96
CA SER A 296 6.08 4.39 -11.68
C SER A 296 6.32 4.18 -10.19
N ASN A 297 6.90 3.04 -9.85
CA ASN A 297 7.35 2.71 -8.51
C ASN A 297 8.79 2.22 -8.61
N ILE A 298 9.71 3.14 -8.31
CA ILE A 298 11.13 2.97 -8.60
C ILE A 298 11.89 3.03 -7.28
N GLU A 299 12.63 1.98 -6.99
CA GLU A 299 13.63 1.95 -5.94
C GLU A 299 14.95 2.48 -6.52
N ILE A 300 15.53 3.48 -5.86
CA ILE A 300 16.77 4.14 -6.23
C ILE A 300 17.76 3.89 -5.11
N ILE A 301 18.91 3.31 -5.44
CA ILE A 301 19.88 2.81 -4.47
C ILE A 301 21.22 3.48 -4.71
N HIS A 302 21.81 3.95 -3.61
CA HIS A 302 23.22 4.28 -3.50
C HIS A 302 23.83 3.51 -2.33
N TRP A 303 25.13 3.63 -2.08
CA TRP A 303 25.75 3.01 -0.90
C TRP A 303 26.60 3.99 -0.10
N ASN A 304 26.87 3.64 1.15
CA ASN A 304 27.77 4.40 2.00
C ASN A 304 29.24 4.13 1.66
N LEU A 305 30.09 5.09 2.04
CA LEU A 305 31.54 5.03 1.91
C LEU A 305 32.16 4.99 3.32
N PRO A 306 32.44 3.81 3.88
CA PRO A 306 32.98 3.66 5.23
C PRO A 306 34.30 4.42 5.46
N SER A 307 34.49 5.01 6.63
CA SER A 307 35.71 5.76 6.90
C SER A 307 36.91 4.89 7.27
N ASP A 308 36.73 3.71 7.85
CA ASP A 308 37.84 2.87 8.30
C ASP A 308 38.16 1.71 7.34
N PRO A 309 39.42 1.24 7.27
CA PRO A 309 39.84 0.17 6.37
C PRO A 309 39.09 -1.15 6.56
N ALA A 310 38.76 -1.51 7.81
CA ALA A 310 38.08 -2.76 8.09
C ALA A 310 36.67 -2.75 7.49
N ALA A 311 35.89 -1.70 7.75
CA ALA A 311 34.56 -1.53 7.16
C ALA A 311 34.60 -1.37 5.64
N ALA A 312 35.60 -0.68 5.09
CA ALA A 312 35.81 -0.53 3.64
C ALA A 312 36.11 -1.87 2.92
N LEU A 313 36.64 -2.85 3.66
CA LEU A 313 36.86 -4.21 3.17
C LEU A 313 35.66 -5.13 3.45
N SER A 314 35.03 -5.07 4.62
CA SER A 314 33.96 -6.01 4.97
C SER A 314 32.57 -5.58 4.51
N THR A 315 32.20 -4.31 4.64
CA THR A 315 30.80 -3.87 4.51
C THR A 315 30.54 -3.12 3.21
N TRP A 316 29.39 -3.36 2.60
CA TRP A 316 28.86 -2.61 1.48
C TRP A 316 27.38 -2.31 1.77
N GLU A 317 27.15 -1.20 2.45
CA GLU A 317 25.83 -0.79 2.93
C GLU A 317 25.07 0.01 1.88
N TRP A 318 23.98 -0.56 1.37
CA TRP A 318 23.10 0.04 0.37
C TRP A 318 21.95 0.79 1.05
N HIS A 319 21.70 2.01 0.62
CA HIS A 319 20.62 2.88 1.06
C HIS A 319 19.56 3.01 -0.02
N SER A 320 18.35 2.53 0.27
CA SER A 320 17.24 2.46 -0.68
C SER A 320 16.20 3.57 -0.46
N LEU A 321 15.83 4.26 -1.54
CA LEU A 321 14.72 5.20 -1.60
C LEU A 321 13.68 4.71 -2.60
N ALA A 322 12.42 4.55 -2.16
CA ALA A 322 11.31 4.34 -3.08
C ALA A 322 10.73 5.68 -3.53
N SER A 323 10.64 5.88 -4.85
CA SER A 323 9.99 7.03 -5.49
C SER A 323 8.74 6.57 -6.23
N LEU A 324 7.58 7.10 -5.84
CA LEU A 324 6.29 6.77 -6.44
C LEU A 324 5.74 7.96 -7.23
N HIS A 325 5.33 7.67 -8.46
CA HIS A 325 4.62 8.61 -9.33
C HIS A 325 3.31 7.96 -9.76
N ASP A 326 2.22 8.70 -9.64
CA ASP A 326 0.93 8.33 -10.25
C ASP A 326 0.13 9.58 -10.63
N SER A 327 0.23 9.95 -11.91
CA SER A 327 -0.51 11.08 -12.50
C SER A 327 -2.02 10.84 -12.53
N TRP A 328 -2.47 9.60 -12.35
CA TRP A 328 -3.88 9.22 -12.27
C TRP A 328 -4.37 9.04 -10.85
N ALA A 329 -3.54 9.31 -9.83
CA ALA A 329 -3.92 9.19 -8.42
C ALA A 329 -5.15 10.03 -8.05
N TRP A 330 -5.46 11.09 -8.81
CA TRP A 330 -6.64 11.93 -8.63
C TRP A 330 -7.96 11.15 -8.70
N THR A 331 -8.02 10.00 -9.38
CA THR A 331 -9.25 9.18 -9.45
C THR A 331 -9.67 8.71 -8.05
N HIS A 332 -8.70 8.45 -7.16
CA HIS A 332 -8.96 8.07 -5.77
C HIS A 332 -9.40 9.26 -4.88
N SER A 333 -9.31 10.51 -5.36
CA SER A 333 -9.84 11.68 -4.65
C SER A 333 -11.36 11.64 -4.49
N ILE A 334 -12.05 10.73 -5.19
CA ILE A 334 -13.47 10.44 -4.99
C ILE A 334 -13.81 10.07 -3.54
N HIS A 335 -12.86 9.47 -2.80
CA HIS A 335 -13.03 9.20 -1.37
C HIS A 335 -13.19 10.48 -0.55
N GLY A 336 -12.60 11.59 -0.98
CA GLY A 336 -12.84 12.89 -0.35
C GLY A 336 -14.31 13.33 -0.44
N ILE A 337 -14.96 13.06 -1.59
CA ILE A 337 -16.40 13.32 -1.78
C ILE A 337 -17.20 12.40 -0.87
N PHE A 338 -16.87 11.11 -0.79
CA PHE A 338 -17.55 10.17 0.10
C PHE A 338 -17.40 10.57 1.58
N ALA A 339 -16.22 11.05 1.99
CA ALA A 339 -15.98 11.50 3.35
C ALA A 339 -16.86 12.71 3.71
N ILE A 340 -16.95 13.71 2.83
CA ILE A 340 -17.78 14.91 3.04
C ILE A 340 -19.26 14.53 3.12
N ASP A 341 -19.73 13.68 2.20
CA ASP A 341 -21.11 13.19 2.14
C ASP A 341 -21.50 12.47 3.44
N VAL A 342 -20.68 11.51 3.88
CA VAL A 342 -20.93 10.79 5.14
C VAL A 342 -20.81 11.70 6.36
N LEU A 343 -19.86 12.63 6.41
CA LEU A 343 -19.73 13.58 7.51
C LEU A 343 -20.98 14.46 7.65
N PHE A 344 -21.56 14.89 6.53
CA PHE A 344 -22.79 15.65 6.52
C PHE A 344 -23.95 14.84 7.12
N ASP A 345 -24.14 13.59 6.66
CA ASP A 345 -25.15 12.67 7.19
C ASP A 345 -24.99 12.41 8.69
N LEU A 346 -23.75 12.15 9.14
CA LEU A 346 -23.46 11.96 10.56
C LEU A 346 -23.72 13.23 11.37
N GLY A 347 -23.47 14.42 10.80
CA GLY A 347 -23.82 15.70 11.38
C GLY A 347 -25.33 15.87 11.56
N VAL A 348 -26.12 15.50 10.55
CA VAL A 348 -27.59 15.50 10.63
C VAL A 348 -28.07 14.52 11.71
N LEU A 349 -27.53 13.29 11.73
CA LEU A 349 -27.86 12.30 12.77
C LEU A 349 -27.51 12.82 14.17
N PHE A 350 -26.32 13.38 14.36
CA PHE A 350 -25.89 13.97 15.62
C PHE A 350 -26.84 15.10 16.07
N PHE A 351 -27.25 15.96 15.15
CA PHE A 351 -28.22 17.02 15.43
C PHE A 351 -29.58 16.47 15.88
N VAL A 352 -30.07 15.40 15.24
CA VAL A 352 -31.33 14.73 15.62
C VAL A 352 -31.21 14.08 17.00
N ILE A 353 -30.10 13.41 17.30
CA ILE A 353 -29.82 12.83 18.63
C ILE A 353 -29.84 13.94 19.68
N TYR A 354 -29.14 15.05 19.43
CA TYR A 354 -29.06 16.19 20.33
C TYR A 354 -30.43 16.82 20.62
N GLN A 355 -31.25 17.04 19.59
CA GLN A 355 -32.62 17.54 19.74
C GLN A 355 -33.46 16.67 20.65
N ARG A 356 -33.29 15.36 20.51
CA ARG A 356 -34.09 14.38 21.23
C ARG A 356 -33.69 14.28 22.69
N ILE A 357 -32.38 14.32 22.96
CA ILE A 357 -31.83 14.44 24.33
C ILE A 357 -32.38 15.71 25.00
N ARG A 358 -32.39 16.85 24.30
CA ARG A 358 -32.99 18.10 24.82
C ARG A 358 -34.47 18.00 25.17
N ARG A 359 -35.20 17.06 24.56
CA ARG A 359 -36.61 16.77 24.85
C ARG A 359 -36.80 15.66 25.90
N GLY A 360 -35.73 15.19 26.54
CA GLY A 360 -35.77 14.18 27.60
C GLY A 360 -35.83 12.73 27.12
N HIS A 361 -35.69 12.48 25.82
CA HIS A 361 -35.71 11.12 25.27
C HIS A 361 -34.32 10.73 24.75
N PHE A 362 -33.83 9.56 25.13
CA PHE A 362 -32.55 9.05 24.67
C PHE A 362 -32.74 8.08 23.49
N TRP A 363 -32.07 8.34 22.36
CA TRP A 363 -32.11 7.49 21.18
C TRP A 363 -30.90 7.76 20.30
N VAL A 364 -30.33 6.69 19.73
CA VAL A 364 -29.22 6.74 18.77
C VAL A 364 -29.65 5.97 17.52
N GLY A 365 -29.69 6.67 16.40
CA GLY A 365 -30.03 6.10 15.11
C GLY A 365 -28.91 5.25 14.51
N ASP A 366 -29.24 4.57 13.43
CA ASP A 366 -28.28 3.79 12.66
C ASP A 366 -27.42 4.67 11.76
N ALA A 367 -26.16 4.88 12.12
CA ALA A 367 -25.24 5.67 11.29
C ALA A 367 -25.08 5.13 9.86
N PHE A 368 -25.29 3.82 9.65
CA PHE A 368 -25.16 3.18 8.35
C PHE A 368 -26.44 3.20 7.50
N ALA A 369 -27.58 3.66 8.04
CA ALA A 369 -28.83 3.70 7.28
C ALA A 369 -28.73 4.57 6.01
N THR A 370 -28.04 5.70 6.08
CA THR A 370 -27.82 6.61 4.95
C THR A 370 -26.66 6.14 4.08
N ILE A 371 -25.54 5.72 4.69
CA ILE A 371 -24.37 5.15 4.00
C ILE A 371 -24.79 3.99 3.09
N SER A 372 -25.63 3.08 3.60
CA SER A 372 -26.06 1.88 2.87
C SER A 372 -26.88 2.18 1.61
N ASN A 373 -27.51 3.36 1.49
CA ASN A 373 -28.20 3.76 0.25
C ASN A 373 -27.23 4.01 -0.89
N ALA A 374 -26.09 4.62 -0.58
CA ALA A 374 -25.12 5.03 -1.57
C ALA A 374 -24.11 3.94 -1.93
N LEU A 375 -23.98 2.87 -1.14
CA LEU A 375 -22.95 1.82 -1.32
C LEU A 375 -22.94 1.22 -2.74
N LEU A 376 -24.11 1.04 -3.37
CA LEU A 376 -24.17 0.53 -4.75
C LEU A 376 -23.48 1.48 -5.73
N TYR A 377 -23.82 2.76 -5.68
CA TYR A 377 -23.22 3.80 -6.51
C TYR A 377 -21.74 4.00 -6.19
N ARG A 378 -21.36 4.03 -4.91
CA ARG A 378 -19.97 4.19 -4.48
C ARG A 378 -19.07 3.07 -5.00
N GLY A 379 -19.53 1.82 -4.92
CA GLY A 379 -18.78 0.68 -5.45
C GLY A 379 -18.58 0.74 -6.98
N VAL A 380 -19.60 1.14 -7.74
CA VAL A 380 -19.48 1.34 -9.19
C VAL A 380 -18.48 2.46 -9.50
N LEU A 381 -18.55 3.58 -8.78
CA LEU A 381 -17.64 4.70 -8.98
C LEU A 381 -16.18 4.34 -8.65
N VAL A 382 -15.92 3.58 -7.58
CA VAL A 382 -14.59 3.07 -7.25
C VAL A 382 -14.08 2.11 -8.33
N PHE A 383 -14.94 1.24 -8.86
CA PHE A 383 -14.57 0.34 -9.96
C PHE A 383 -14.16 1.11 -11.21
N VAL A 384 -14.92 2.14 -11.60
CA VAL A 384 -14.58 3.03 -12.73
C VAL A 384 -13.29 3.80 -12.44
N SER A 385 -13.10 4.28 -11.22
CA SER A 385 -11.89 5.02 -10.81
C SER A 385 -10.63 4.16 -10.93
N ASN A 386 -10.70 2.90 -10.50
CA ASN A 386 -9.62 1.93 -10.67
C ASN A 386 -9.36 1.59 -12.13
N HIS A 387 -10.41 1.49 -12.95
CA HIS A 387 -10.26 1.26 -14.39
C HIS A 387 -9.54 2.43 -15.08
N LEU A 388 -9.87 3.67 -14.72
CA LEU A 388 -9.20 4.88 -15.24
C LEU A 388 -7.74 4.98 -14.77
N ASN A 389 -7.43 4.51 -13.56
CA ASN A 389 -6.06 4.41 -13.05
C ASN A 389 -5.25 3.24 -13.68
N GLY A 390 -5.85 2.49 -14.61
CA GLY A 390 -5.20 1.30 -15.20
C GLY A 390 -4.98 0.16 -14.19
N TYR A 391 -5.69 0.19 -13.05
CA TYR A 391 -5.49 -0.67 -11.89
C TYR A 391 -4.08 -0.58 -11.26
N TYR A 392 -3.40 0.56 -11.42
CA TYR A 392 -2.02 0.73 -10.98
C TYR A 392 -1.86 0.62 -9.46
N THR A 393 -2.65 1.36 -8.67
CA THR A 393 -2.65 1.29 -7.20
C THR A 393 -2.85 -0.13 -6.68
N LEU A 394 -3.75 -0.91 -7.30
CA LEU A 394 -3.98 -2.30 -6.93
C LEU A 394 -2.84 -3.22 -7.37
N THR A 395 -2.16 -2.90 -8.46
CA THR A 395 -0.98 -3.64 -8.93
C THR A 395 0.18 -3.46 -7.96
N GLU A 396 0.48 -2.22 -7.55
CA GLU A 396 1.52 -1.95 -6.54
C GLU A 396 1.25 -2.69 -5.24
N PHE A 397 0.00 -2.64 -4.78
CA PHE A 397 -0.46 -3.40 -3.61
C PHE A 397 -0.22 -4.92 -3.76
N CYS A 398 -0.54 -5.49 -4.92
CA CYS A 398 -0.34 -6.92 -5.17
C CYS A 398 1.15 -7.28 -5.28
N LEU A 399 1.96 -6.43 -5.92
CA LEU A 399 3.41 -6.60 -6.01
C LEU A 399 4.04 -6.58 -4.63
N ALA A 400 3.62 -5.67 -3.76
CA ALA A 400 4.13 -5.62 -2.38
C ALA A 400 3.84 -6.91 -1.61
N ILE A 401 2.63 -7.48 -1.75
CA ILE A 401 2.31 -8.79 -1.14
C ILE A 401 3.19 -9.89 -1.72
N GLY A 402 3.34 -9.95 -3.05
CA GLY A 402 4.14 -10.98 -3.71
C GLY A 402 5.61 -10.91 -3.35
N SER A 403 6.19 -9.71 -3.31
CA SER A 403 7.59 -9.51 -2.94
C SER A 403 7.85 -9.78 -1.45
N GLU A 404 6.89 -9.52 -0.57
CA GLU A 404 6.97 -9.90 0.85
C GLU A 404 6.99 -11.43 1.02
N ILE A 405 6.15 -12.17 0.28
CA ILE A 405 6.10 -13.63 0.33
C ILE A 405 7.33 -14.28 -0.32
N SER A 406 7.83 -13.71 -1.43
CA SER A 406 9.01 -14.24 -2.12
C SER A 406 10.33 -13.85 -1.46
N GLY A 407 10.33 -12.87 -0.57
CA GLY A 407 11.53 -12.40 0.13
C GLY A 407 12.54 -11.70 -0.78
N ARG A 408 12.09 -11.15 -1.93
CA ARG A 408 12.97 -10.55 -2.94
C ARG A 408 13.34 -9.10 -2.64
N ARG A 409 12.33 -8.23 -2.57
CA ARG A 409 12.51 -6.78 -2.40
C ARG A 409 11.36 -6.18 -1.62
N THR A 410 11.60 -5.04 -1.00
CA THR A 410 10.53 -4.28 -0.34
C THR A 410 9.90 -3.31 -1.34
N VAL A 411 8.65 -3.56 -1.73
CA VAL A 411 7.89 -2.62 -2.59
C VAL A 411 7.07 -1.69 -1.71
N HIS A 412 7.41 -0.39 -1.71
CA HIS A 412 6.63 0.61 -0.99
C HIS A 412 5.38 0.98 -1.78
N TYR A 413 4.26 1.13 -1.09
CA TYR A 413 2.98 1.58 -1.65
C TYR A 413 2.20 2.35 -0.59
N ARG A 414 1.12 3.03 -1.00
CA ARG A 414 0.18 3.71 -0.10
C ARG A 414 -1.01 2.79 0.24
N PRO A 415 -0.99 2.05 1.37
CA PRO A 415 -2.06 1.13 1.73
C PRO A 415 -3.40 1.81 1.92
N GLU A 416 -3.42 3.10 2.25
CA GLU A 416 -4.65 3.87 2.43
C GLU A 416 -5.52 3.91 1.16
N LEU A 417 -4.88 3.95 -0.03
CA LEU A 417 -5.58 3.97 -1.31
C LEU A 417 -6.25 2.63 -1.60
N ALA A 418 -5.46 1.55 -1.58
CA ALA A 418 -5.96 0.20 -1.81
C ALA A 418 -7.00 -0.22 -0.75
N HIS A 419 -6.78 0.13 0.53
CA HIS A 419 -7.72 -0.17 1.62
C HIS A 419 -9.09 0.48 1.39
N ALA A 420 -9.13 1.78 1.11
CA ALA A 420 -10.39 2.51 0.93
C ALA A 420 -11.19 2.02 -0.29
N ASP A 421 -10.50 1.73 -1.40
CA ASP A 421 -11.12 1.17 -2.60
C ASP A 421 -11.70 -0.22 -2.34
N LEU A 422 -10.90 -1.12 -1.78
CA LEU A 422 -11.31 -2.49 -1.50
C LEU A 422 -12.40 -2.56 -0.43
N LEU A 423 -12.38 -1.70 0.59
CA LEU A 423 -13.45 -1.61 1.59
C LEU A 423 -14.76 -1.18 0.96
N THR A 424 -14.73 -0.13 0.14
CA THR A 424 -15.94 0.38 -0.52
C THR A 424 -16.52 -0.68 -1.47
N PHE A 425 -15.66 -1.39 -2.20
CA PHE A 425 -16.07 -2.51 -3.05
C PHE A 425 -16.59 -3.70 -2.23
N PHE A 426 -15.98 -4.02 -1.09
CA PHE A 426 -16.42 -5.08 -0.19
C PHE A 426 -17.83 -4.80 0.34
N LEU A 427 -18.06 -3.59 0.87
CA LEU A 427 -19.36 -3.16 1.37
C LEU A 427 -20.43 -3.14 0.28
N ASN A 428 -20.06 -2.80 -0.97
CA ASN A 428 -20.93 -2.90 -2.13
C ASN A 428 -21.39 -4.34 -2.36
N VAL A 429 -20.46 -5.31 -2.40
CA VAL A 429 -20.78 -6.73 -2.55
C VAL A 429 -21.59 -7.23 -1.35
N THR A 430 -21.26 -6.80 -0.12
CA THR A 430 -22.04 -7.14 1.08
C THR A 430 -23.48 -6.64 0.96
N SER A 431 -23.69 -5.43 0.44
CA SER A 431 -25.02 -4.90 0.16
C SER A 431 -25.78 -5.76 -0.85
N VAL A 432 -25.15 -6.15 -1.96
CA VAL A 432 -25.75 -7.06 -2.96
C VAL A 432 -26.15 -8.40 -2.33
N LEU A 433 -25.29 -9.01 -1.52
CA LEU A 433 -25.60 -10.24 -0.78
C LEU A 433 -26.79 -10.04 0.17
N SER A 434 -26.84 -8.91 0.86
CA SER A 434 -27.96 -8.57 1.74
C SER A 434 -29.29 -8.53 0.99
N TYR A 435 -29.33 -7.92 -0.20
CA TYR A 435 -30.53 -7.90 -1.05
C TYR A 435 -30.87 -9.27 -1.64
N LEU A 436 -29.88 -10.03 -2.10
CA LEU A 436 -30.07 -11.37 -2.67
C LEU A 436 -30.66 -12.34 -1.64
N PHE A 437 -30.10 -12.35 -0.43
CA PHE A 437 -30.59 -13.20 0.65
C PHE A 437 -31.77 -12.58 1.40
N ARG A 438 -32.16 -11.33 1.11
CA ARG A 438 -33.23 -10.61 1.81
C ARG A 438 -32.97 -10.54 3.32
N GLU A 439 -31.74 -10.21 3.70
CA GLU A 439 -31.32 -10.14 5.10
C GLU A 439 -30.37 -8.98 5.38
N ARG A 440 -30.68 -8.18 6.41
CA ARG A 440 -29.80 -7.09 6.86
C ARG A 440 -28.50 -7.66 7.43
N ILE A 441 -27.37 -7.11 6.99
CA ILE A 441 -26.05 -7.47 7.50
C ILE A 441 -25.59 -6.37 8.44
N ASP A 442 -25.13 -6.77 9.61
CA ASP A 442 -24.69 -5.80 10.60
C ASP A 442 -23.41 -5.06 10.15
N PRO A 443 -23.35 -3.72 10.24
CA PRO A 443 -22.19 -2.95 9.83
C PRO A 443 -20.91 -3.31 10.59
N VAL A 444 -21.01 -3.62 11.88
CA VAL A 444 -19.84 -4.00 12.71
C VAL A 444 -19.25 -5.29 12.17
N LEU A 445 -20.10 -6.27 11.88
CA LEU A 445 -19.67 -7.56 11.35
C LEU A 445 -19.08 -7.43 9.94
N ALA A 446 -19.69 -6.63 9.07
CA ALA A 446 -19.19 -6.39 7.72
C ALA A 446 -17.80 -5.73 7.74
N PHE A 447 -17.62 -4.68 8.55
CA PHE A 447 -16.32 -4.03 8.72
C PHE A 447 -15.28 -4.97 9.31
N ALA A 448 -15.61 -5.68 10.39
CA ALA A 448 -14.69 -6.62 11.02
C ALA A 448 -14.23 -7.72 10.06
N ALA A 449 -15.14 -8.24 9.22
CA ALA A 449 -14.79 -9.23 8.20
C ALA A 449 -13.82 -8.67 7.15
N PHE A 450 -14.04 -7.44 6.68
CA PHE A 450 -13.12 -6.79 5.76
C PHE A 450 -11.76 -6.52 6.40
N GLU A 451 -11.74 -5.87 7.57
CA GLU A 451 -10.49 -5.50 8.25
C GLU A 451 -9.66 -6.74 8.59
N PHE A 452 -10.30 -7.86 8.96
CA PHE A 452 -9.60 -9.13 9.13
C PHE A 452 -8.99 -9.63 7.81
N GLY A 453 -9.74 -9.61 6.72
CA GLY A 453 -9.25 -10.05 5.41
C GLY A 453 -8.12 -9.17 4.87
N PHE A 454 -8.20 -7.86 5.11
CA PHE A 454 -7.16 -6.93 4.69
C PHE A 454 -5.92 -7.01 5.60
N ALA A 455 -6.08 -7.09 6.92
CA ALA A 455 -4.97 -7.17 7.86
C ALA A 455 -4.12 -8.43 7.63
N TYR A 456 -4.76 -9.58 7.44
CA TYR A 456 -4.10 -10.88 7.23
C TYR A 456 -3.93 -11.24 5.74
N ARG A 457 -3.94 -10.25 4.84
CA ARG A 457 -3.91 -10.48 3.39
C ARG A 457 -2.69 -11.29 2.93
N VAL A 458 -1.52 -11.10 3.55
CA VAL A 458 -0.29 -11.79 3.18
C VAL A 458 -0.38 -13.26 3.59
N GLU A 459 -0.78 -13.51 4.83
CA GLU A 459 -0.97 -14.84 5.39
C GLU A 459 -2.08 -15.62 4.68
N LEU A 460 -3.16 -14.95 4.27
CA LEU A 460 -4.23 -15.56 3.50
C LEU A 460 -3.78 -15.97 2.09
N VAL A 461 -2.95 -15.16 1.42
CA VAL A 461 -2.38 -15.50 0.11
C VAL A 461 -1.41 -16.66 0.26
N ASP A 462 -0.52 -16.62 1.26
CA ASP A 462 0.48 -17.65 1.50
C ASP A 462 -0.15 -19.00 1.90
N ALA A 463 -1.25 -18.98 2.65
CA ALA A 463 -1.98 -20.18 3.06
C ALA A 463 -2.69 -20.92 1.90
N LEU A 464 -2.86 -20.28 0.74
CA LEU A 464 -3.58 -20.83 -0.42
C LEU A 464 -2.62 -21.07 -1.59
N PRO A 465 -2.13 -22.31 -1.81
CA PRO A 465 -1.05 -22.58 -2.78
C PRO A 465 -1.32 -22.09 -4.20
N ALA A 466 -2.57 -22.18 -4.67
CA ALA A 466 -2.95 -21.71 -6.01
C ALA A 466 -2.86 -20.18 -6.14
N LEU A 467 -3.23 -19.44 -5.10
CA LEU A 467 -3.15 -17.97 -5.09
C LEU A 467 -1.72 -17.52 -4.87
N ARG A 468 -1.02 -18.14 -3.91
CA ARG A 468 0.42 -17.93 -3.69
C ARG A 468 1.20 -18.04 -4.99
N LYS A 469 0.96 -19.11 -5.76
CA LYS A 469 1.61 -19.31 -7.06
C LYS A 469 1.39 -18.13 -8.01
N VAL A 470 0.15 -17.67 -8.19
CA VAL A 470 -0.16 -16.54 -9.10
C VAL A 470 0.55 -15.26 -8.65
N VAL A 471 0.48 -14.94 -7.35
CA VAL A 471 1.01 -13.69 -6.81
C VAL A 471 2.55 -13.69 -6.81
N VAL A 472 3.17 -14.79 -6.37
CA VAL A 472 4.62 -14.94 -6.34
C VAL A 472 5.20 -15.06 -7.75
N ASP A 473 4.61 -15.86 -8.64
CA ASP A 473 5.11 -16.00 -10.02
C ASP A 473 5.08 -14.63 -10.74
N PHE A 474 4.05 -13.80 -10.50
CA PHE A 474 3.99 -12.45 -11.07
C PHE A 474 5.06 -11.52 -10.47
N ALA A 475 5.26 -11.54 -9.15
CA ALA A 475 6.27 -10.70 -8.50
C ALA A 475 7.71 -11.11 -8.88
N GLU A 476 7.97 -12.40 -9.05
CA GLU A 476 9.23 -12.93 -9.59
C GLU A 476 9.44 -12.49 -11.04
N ASP A 477 8.42 -12.65 -11.90
CA ASP A 477 8.50 -12.21 -13.30
C ASP A 477 8.72 -10.70 -13.40
N ASP A 478 8.02 -9.90 -12.58
CA ASP A 478 8.26 -8.46 -12.48
C ASP A 478 9.69 -8.14 -12.04
N TYR A 479 10.22 -8.82 -11.02
CA TYR A 479 11.60 -8.64 -10.57
C TYR A 479 12.58 -8.89 -11.73
N TRP A 480 12.51 -10.07 -12.35
CA TRP A 480 13.47 -10.46 -13.39
C TRP A 480 13.36 -9.66 -14.70
N ARG A 481 12.23 -8.99 -14.96
CA ARG A 481 12.09 -8.09 -16.11
C ARG A 481 13.01 -6.88 -16.07
N GLY A 482 13.48 -6.47 -14.89
CA GLY A 482 14.44 -5.39 -14.76
C GLY A 482 15.82 -5.74 -15.33
N VAL A 483 16.14 -7.03 -15.45
CA VAL A 483 17.38 -7.50 -16.10
C VAL A 483 17.25 -7.37 -17.61
N ILE A 484 18.05 -6.51 -18.20
CA ILE A 484 18.02 -6.30 -19.65
C ILE A 484 18.50 -7.53 -20.39
N THR A 485 17.59 -8.13 -21.16
CA THR A 485 17.90 -9.21 -22.09
C THR A 485 18.49 -8.63 -23.36
N VAL A 486 19.66 -9.13 -23.75
CA VAL A 486 20.39 -8.66 -24.93
C VAL A 486 20.60 -9.76 -25.95
N SER A 487 20.90 -9.38 -27.20
CA SER A 487 21.23 -10.33 -28.24
C SER A 487 22.48 -11.16 -27.87
N PRO A 488 22.63 -12.39 -28.42
CA PRO A 488 23.82 -13.21 -28.18
C PRO A 488 25.15 -12.54 -28.56
N PHE A 489 25.12 -11.51 -29.42
CA PHE A 489 26.29 -10.70 -29.74
C PHE A 489 26.69 -9.79 -28.57
N LEU A 490 25.73 -9.02 -28.04
CA LEU A 490 25.97 -8.12 -26.90
C LEU A 490 26.32 -8.90 -25.64
N ALA A 491 25.68 -10.06 -25.41
CA ALA A 491 25.99 -10.94 -24.28
C ALA A 491 27.42 -11.52 -24.30
N ARG A 492 28.15 -11.41 -25.42
CA ARG A 492 29.56 -11.81 -25.52
C ARG A 492 30.54 -10.68 -25.19
N LEU A 493 30.08 -9.44 -25.16
CA LEU A 493 30.94 -8.27 -24.90
C LEU A 493 31.37 -8.19 -23.44
N SER A 494 30.44 -8.52 -22.53
CA SER A 494 30.68 -8.56 -21.10
C SER A 494 29.90 -9.71 -20.47
N PRO A 495 30.47 -10.38 -19.45
CA PRO A 495 29.74 -11.35 -18.65
C PRO A 495 28.84 -10.68 -17.59
N MET A 496 28.98 -9.36 -17.34
CA MET A 496 28.09 -8.61 -16.45
C MET A 496 26.75 -8.34 -17.12
N LYS A 497 25.69 -8.31 -16.31
CA LYS A 497 24.35 -7.87 -16.74
C LYS A 497 24.07 -6.45 -16.28
N PHE A 498 23.01 -5.86 -16.84
CA PHE A 498 22.50 -4.56 -16.44
C PHE A 498 21.06 -4.71 -15.95
N TRP A 499 20.78 -4.11 -14.81
CA TRP A 499 19.47 -4.08 -14.19
C TRP A 499 19.01 -2.63 -14.14
N THR A 500 17.78 -2.39 -14.59
CA THR A 500 17.18 -1.06 -14.58
C THR A 500 15.66 -1.17 -14.43
N ILE A 501 14.98 -0.04 -14.51
CA ILE A 501 13.52 0.05 -14.53
C ILE A 501 12.94 -0.53 -15.82
N HIS A 502 11.77 -1.14 -15.74
CA HIS A 502 11.10 -1.75 -16.88
C HIS A 502 9.62 -1.37 -16.98
N GLU A 503 9.07 -1.53 -18.18
CA GLU A 503 7.64 -1.35 -18.41
C GLU A 503 6.86 -2.62 -18.02
N ILE A 504 5.81 -2.48 -17.21
CA ILE A 504 4.91 -3.56 -16.81
C ILE A 504 3.85 -3.78 -17.89
N THR A 505 4.20 -4.61 -18.88
CA THR A 505 3.34 -4.94 -20.03
C THR A 505 2.45 -6.18 -19.83
N VAL A 506 2.66 -6.93 -18.73
CA VAL A 506 1.92 -8.16 -18.43
C VAL A 506 0.47 -7.86 -18.05
N ASP A 507 -0.47 -8.74 -18.40
CA ASP A 507 -1.85 -8.61 -17.96
C ASP A 507 -1.97 -8.78 -16.43
N ARG A 508 -2.32 -7.68 -15.77
CA ARG A 508 -2.40 -7.55 -14.31
C ARG A 508 -3.74 -8.01 -13.74
N LYS A 509 -4.74 -8.26 -14.59
CA LYS A 509 -6.11 -8.56 -14.14
C LYS A 509 -6.18 -9.83 -13.30
N VAL A 510 -5.47 -10.88 -13.71
CA VAL A 510 -5.46 -12.16 -13.00
C VAL A 510 -4.89 -11.98 -11.61
N LEU A 511 -3.78 -11.25 -11.48
CA LEU A 511 -3.16 -10.89 -10.20
C LEU A 511 -4.16 -10.15 -9.29
N VAL A 512 -4.73 -9.06 -9.79
CA VAL A 512 -5.66 -8.22 -9.01
C VAL A 512 -6.89 -9.03 -8.57
N ILE A 513 -7.50 -9.81 -9.47
CA ILE A 513 -8.68 -10.63 -9.15
C ILE A 513 -8.33 -11.67 -8.09
N SER A 514 -7.20 -12.37 -8.22
CA SER A 514 -6.77 -13.38 -7.25
C SER A 514 -6.56 -12.80 -5.85
N THR A 515 -5.90 -11.65 -5.74
CA THR A 515 -5.68 -10.97 -4.45
C THR A 515 -7.00 -10.47 -3.85
N VAL A 516 -7.89 -9.89 -4.66
CA VAL A 516 -9.23 -9.45 -4.20
C VAL A 516 -10.05 -10.63 -3.69
N ILE A 517 -10.08 -11.76 -4.41
CA ILE A 517 -10.79 -12.98 -3.97
C ILE A 517 -10.24 -13.46 -2.62
N CYS A 518 -8.92 -13.41 -2.44
CA CYS A 518 -8.28 -13.80 -1.19
C CYS A 518 -8.78 -12.98 0.00
N ILE A 519 -8.73 -11.64 -0.12
CA ILE A 519 -9.20 -10.71 0.92
C ILE A 519 -10.71 -10.88 1.16
N PHE A 520 -11.48 -11.12 0.09
CA PHE A 520 -12.94 -11.25 0.15
C PHE A 520 -13.38 -12.64 0.63
N SER A 521 -12.45 -13.58 0.84
CA SER A 521 -12.78 -14.90 1.39
C SER A 521 -13.48 -14.82 2.75
N THR A 522 -13.23 -13.75 3.53
CA THR A 522 -13.91 -13.49 4.81
C THR A 522 -15.42 -13.23 4.65
N MET A 523 -15.91 -12.94 3.44
CA MET A 523 -17.34 -12.89 3.15
C MET A 523 -18.05 -14.22 3.42
N MET A 524 -17.34 -15.35 3.40
CA MET A 524 -17.91 -16.64 3.78
C MET A 524 -18.46 -16.60 5.21
N CYS A 525 -17.82 -15.89 6.13
CA CYS A 525 -18.33 -15.68 7.49
C CYS A 525 -19.67 -14.92 7.49
N LEU A 526 -19.84 -13.92 6.62
CA LEU A 526 -21.09 -13.18 6.47
C LEU A 526 -22.21 -14.07 5.92
N VAL A 527 -21.89 -14.91 4.92
CA VAL A 527 -22.83 -15.86 4.34
C VAL A 527 -23.29 -16.88 5.38
N VAL A 528 -22.36 -17.46 6.15
CA VAL A 528 -22.69 -18.36 7.26
C VAL A 528 -23.58 -17.67 8.30
N TYR A 529 -23.23 -16.43 8.68
CA TYR A 529 -24.05 -15.62 9.59
C TYR A 529 -25.49 -15.46 9.08
N ILE A 530 -25.67 -15.16 7.79
CA ILE A 530 -27.00 -15.03 7.16
C ILE A 530 -27.79 -16.33 7.27
N PHE A 531 -27.17 -17.48 6.96
CA PHE A 531 -27.82 -18.78 7.04
C PHE A 531 -28.21 -19.15 8.47
N VAL A 532 -27.32 -18.95 9.44
CA VAL A 532 -27.60 -19.18 10.87
C VAL A 532 -28.76 -18.31 11.34
N ARG A 533 -28.77 -17.02 11.00
CA ARG A 533 -29.83 -16.09 11.38
C ARG A 533 -31.19 -16.45 10.75
N LYS A 534 -31.18 -16.97 9.52
CA LYS A 534 -32.40 -17.49 8.87
C LYS A 534 -32.90 -18.75 9.53
N ALA A 535 -32.02 -19.70 9.82
CA ALA A 535 -32.36 -20.94 10.52
C ALA A 535 -32.97 -20.63 11.89
N PHE A 536 -32.34 -19.74 12.67
CA PHE A 536 -32.83 -19.34 13.98
C PHE A 536 -34.25 -18.76 13.93
N ARG A 537 -34.54 -17.84 12.99
CA ARG A 537 -35.90 -17.28 12.81
C ARG A 537 -36.92 -18.32 12.35
N TYR A 538 -36.52 -19.26 11.51
CA TYR A 538 -37.38 -20.35 11.08
C TYR A 538 -37.80 -21.23 12.26
N PHE A 539 -36.85 -21.62 13.12
CA PHE A 539 -37.15 -22.40 14.33
C PHE A 539 -38.01 -21.62 15.31
N GLN A 540 -37.69 -20.35 15.59
CA GLN A 540 -38.49 -19.50 16.48
C GLN A 540 -39.93 -19.28 15.98
N SER A 541 -40.11 -19.14 14.66
CA SER A 541 -41.44 -19.01 14.05
C SER A 541 -42.21 -20.33 14.10
N ARG A 542 -41.52 -21.47 14.00
CA ARG A 542 -42.13 -22.79 14.14
C ARG A 542 -42.63 -23.02 15.56
N ASP A 543 -41.83 -22.69 16.58
CA ASP A 543 -42.23 -22.79 17.98
C ASP A 543 -43.42 -21.87 18.30
N ARG A 544 -43.42 -20.63 17.77
CA ARG A 544 -44.57 -19.72 17.88
C ARG A 544 -45.84 -20.24 17.19
N ARG A 545 -45.72 -20.88 16.01
CA ARG A 545 -46.89 -21.50 15.32
C ARG A 545 -47.43 -22.72 16.07
N PHE A 546 -46.57 -23.49 16.74
CA PHE A 546 -47.03 -24.58 17.60
C PHE A 546 -47.74 -24.06 18.86
N GLN A 547 -47.32 -22.90 19.39
CA GLN A 547 -47.92 -22.29 20.58
C GLN A 547 -49.21 -21.49 20.29
N TYR A 548 -49.37 -20.92 19.08
CA TYR A 548 -50.56 -20.15 18.67
C TYR A 548 -51.70 -21.00 18.07
N ASN A 549 -51.46 -22.28 17.77
CA ASN A 549 -52.53 -23.16 17.25
C ASN A 549 -53.58 -23.55 18.30
N THR A 550 -53.48 -23.07 19.54
CA THR A 550 -54.42 -23.42 20.62
C THR A 550 -55.43 -22.31 20.95
N GLU A 551 -55.21 -21.05 20.58
CA GLU A 551 -56.16 -19.96 20.86
C GLU A 551 -56.13 -18.90 19.74
N THR A 552 -57.31 -18.50 19.25
CA THR A 552 -57.58 -17.41 18.27
C THR A 552 -57.25 -17.67 16.78
N LYS A 553 -58.26 -18.17 16.05
CA LYS A 553 -58.20 -18.42 14.60
C LYS A 553 -58.84 -17.33 13.71
N ASP A 554 -59.35 -16.22 14.28
CA ASP A 554 -60.17 -15.25 13.53
C ASP A 554 -59.65 -13.79 13.47
N ILE A 555 -58.45 -13.47 13.99
CA ILE A 555 -57.92 -12.08 13.96
C ILE A 555 -56.55 -11.98 13.26
N SER A 556 -55.74 -13.04 13.27
CA SER A 556 -54.34 -12.99 12.82
C SER A 556 -54.13 -13.01 11.30
N THR A 557 -55.13 -13.45 10.51
CA THR A 557 -55.01 -13.57 9.05
C THR A 557 -55.31 -12.29 8.27
N GLN A 558 -55.89 -11.25 8.90
CA GLN A 558 -56.26 -10.00 8.22
C GLN A 558 -55.20 -8.87 8.37
N GLU A 559 -54.30 -8.97 9.35
CA GLU A 559 -53.32 -7.91 9.67
C GLU A 559 -51.92 -8.11 9.03
N GLU A 560 -51.57 -9.31 8.55
CA GLU A 560 -50.24 -9.59 7.98
C GLU A 560 -49.94 -8.83 6.67
N GLY A 561 -50.97 -8.24 6.02
CA GLY A 561 -50.87 -7.54 4.74
C GLY A 561 -51.13 -6.02 4.74
N GLN A 562 -51.51 -5.40 5.86
CA GLN A 562 -51.81 -3.95 5.88
C GLN A 562 -50.52 -3.11 6.01
N LEU A 563 -50.26 -2.31 4.98
CA LEU A 563 -49.18 -1.30 4.95
C LEU A 563 -49.55 -0.11 5.84
N THR A 564 -48.56 0.49 6.49
CA THR A 564 -48.72 1.75 7.24
C THR A 564 -49.07 2.92 6.30
N THR A 565 -49.65 4.00 6.83
CA THR A 565 -49.90 5.21 6.00
C THR A 565 -48.58 5.81 5.50
N PHE A 566 -47.50 5.69 6.30
CA PHE A 566 -46.13 5.99 5.88
C PHE A 566 -45.69 5.17 4.67
N GLU A 567 -45.84 3.84 4.69
CA GLU A 567 -45.47 2.95 3.58
C GLU A 567 -46.30 3.24 2.32
N THR A 568 -47.59 3.52 2.51
CA THR A 568 -48.51 3.85 1.41
C THR A 568 -48.17 5.20 0.78
N ALA A 569 -47.78 6.20 1.58
CA ALA A 569 -47.46 7.54 1.09
C ALA A 569 -46.07 7.63 0.44
N THR A 570 -45.07 6.99 1.05
CA THR A 570 -43.66 7.07 0.59
C THR A 570 -43.27 5.98 -0.40
N GLY A 571 -44.03 4.89 -0.47
CA GLY A 571 -43.68 3.68 -1.21
C GLY A 571 -42.53 2.86 -0.58
N ALA A 572 -41.99 3.29 0.57
CA ALA A 572 -40.85 2.66 1.21
C ALA A 572 -41.29 1.45 2.05
N ALA A 573 -41.21 0.23 1.49
CA ALA A 573 -41.57 -1.00 2.18
C ALA A 573 -40.61 -1.28 3.37
N LEU A 574 -41.07 -1.02 4.60
CA LEU A 574 -40.23 -1.04 5.81
C LEU A 574 -39.60 -2.42 6.06
N SER A 575 -40.34 -3.48 5.73
CA SER A 575 -39.89 -4.87 5.86
C SER A 575 -38.89 -5.32 4.79
N LYS A 576 -38.83 -4.63 3.65
CA LYS A 576 -37.95 -4.95 2.50
C LYS A 576 -36.68 -4.12 2.45
N ARG A 577 -36.41 -3.35 3.51
CA ARG A 577 -35.16 -2.61 3.66
C ARG A 577 -34.02 -3.56 4.02
N TYR A 578 -33.18 -3.85 3.02
CA TYR A 578 -31.95 -4.63 3.14
C TYR A 578 -30.73 -3.75 2.88
N GLY A 579 -29.55 -4.25 3.23
CA GLY A 579 -28.29 -3.55 3.14
C GLY A 579 -27.38 -3.81 4.35
N VAL A 580 -26.29 -3.07 4.40
CA VAL A 580 -25.37 -3.04 5.55
C VAL A 580 -25.94 -2.07 6.57
N ILE A 581 -26.89 -2.55 7.38
CA ILE A 581 -27.70 -1.75 8.32
C ILE A 581 -27.96 -2.63 9.54
N SER A 582 -27.91 -2.09 10.76
CA SER A 582 -28.15 -2.91 11.95
C SER A 582 -29.61 -3.39 12.03
N GLY A 583 -29.83 -4.46 12.79
CA GLY A 583 -31.17 -4.96 13.07
C GLY A 583 -32.02 -3.97 13.87
N TYR A 584 -33.27 -3.78 13.45
CA TYR A 584 -34.28 -2.99 14.17
C TYR A 584 -35.68 -3.52 13.88
N ASP A 585 -36.62 -3.21 14.78
CA ASP A 585 -38.02 -3.61 14.66
C ASP A 585 -38.75 -2.67 13.71
N ASN A 586 -39.44 -3.20 12.71
CA ASN A 586 -40.06 -2.40 11.67
C ASN A 586 -41.37 -1.73 12.13
N TYR A 587 -42.10 -2.38 13.04
CA TYR A 587 -43.45 -2.00 13.43
C TYR A 587 -43.64 -2.02 14.95
N ILE A 588 -44.49 -1.14 15.44
CA ILE A 588 -44.97 -1.10 16.82
C ILE A 588 -46.50 -1.13 16.77
N ILE A 589 -47.13 -2.05 17.50
CA ILE A 589 -48.58 -2.16 17.58
C ILE A 589 -49.05 -1.34 18.79
N ARG A 590 -49.98 -0.41 18.57
CA ARG A 590 -50.61 0.39 19.63
C ARG A 590 -52.10 0.51 19.34
N GLU A 591 -52.94 0.18 20.32
CA GLU A 591 -54.41 0.37 20.23
C GLU A 591 -55.03 -0.28 18.97
N ASN A 592 -54.61 -1.51 18.64
CA ASN A 592 -54.99 -2.25 17.42
C ASN A 592 -54.64 -1.56 16.07
N ALA A 593 -53.75 -0.56 16.08
CA ALA A 593 -53.19 0.06 14.88
C ALA A 593 -51.68 -0.17 14.76
N ARG A 594 -51.21 -0.35 13.53
CA ARG A 594 -49.80 -0.61 13.19
C ARG A 594 -49.09 0.70 12.90
N PHE A 595 -48.02 0.99 13.63
CA PHE A 595 -47.18 2.17 13.41
C PHE A 595 -45.78 1.78 12.93
N ALA A 596 -45.21 2.56 12.02
CA ALA A 596 -43.80 2.53 11.69
C ALA A 596 -42.96 2.93 12.92
N SER A 597 -41.96 2.12 13.26
CA SER A 597 -41.05 2.45 14.36
C SER A 597 -40.14 3.63 13.97
N ILE A 598 -39.61 4.33 14.98
CA ILE A 598 -38.66 5.44 14.77
C ILE A 598 -37.42 4.98 14.00
N ASP A 599 -36.90 3.80 14.33
CA ASP A 599 -35.76 3.20 13.63
C ASP A 599 -36.11 2.83 12.18
N ALA A 600 -37.37 2.47 11.91
CA ALA A 600 -37.83 2.13 10.58
C ALA A 600 -38.00 3.38 9.69
N VAL A 601 -38.54 4.48 10.23
CA VAL A 601 -38.64 5.76 9.53
C VAL A 601 -37.25 6.28 9.15
N TYR A 602 -36.34 6.34 10.13
CA TYR A 602 -34.96 6.80 9.88
C TYR A 602 -34.16 5.82 9.03
N GLY A 603 -34.29 4.51 9.28
CA GLY A 603 -33.60 3.43 8.57
C GLY A 603 -33.98 3.32 7.09
N ASN A 604 -35.12 3.88 6.70
CA ASN A 604 -35.56 4.01 5.31
C ASN A 604 -35.22 5.40 4.70
N GLY A 605 -34.46 6.22 5.41
CA GLY A 605 -33.94 7.49 4.89
C GLY A 605 -34.90 8.66 5.00
N TYR A 606 -35.71 8.73 6.05
CA TYR A 606 -36.62 9.87 6.28
C TYR A 606 -36.42 10.53 7.65
N LEU A 607 -36.63 11.85 7.67
CA LEU A 607 -36.59 12.71 8.85
C LEU A 607 -37.83 13.59 8.90
N ILE A 608 -38.13 14.08 10.10
CA ILE A 608 -39.31 14.91 10.35
C ILE A 608 -38.86 16.32 10.72
N VAL A 609 -39.33 17.29 9.95
CA VAL A 609 -39.07 18.72 10.16
C VAL A 609 -40.25 19.33 10.92
N ASN A 610 -40.00 19.76 12.15
CA ASN A 610 -40.96 20.44 13.03
C ASN A 610 -42.33 19.76 13.18
N ARG A 611 -42.38 18.41 13.11
CA ARG A 611 -43.62 17.60 13.11
C ARG A 611 -44.64 17.96 12.00
N LYS A 612 -44.23 18.74 11.00
CA LYS A 612 -45.08 19.18 9.88
C LYS A 612 -44.76 18.44 8.60
N PHE A 613 -43.48 18.27 8.30
CA PHE A 613 -43.01 17.71 7.05
C PHE A 613 -42.16 16.47 7.28
N LEU A 614 -42.37 15.45 6.45
CA LEU A 614 -41.53 14.28 6.29
C LEU A 614 -40.65 14.51 5.06
N VAL A 615 -39.34 14.47 5.27
CA VAL A 615 -38.32 14.82 4.27
C VAL A 615 -37.34 13.67 4.14
N ALA A 616 -36.93 13.33 2.92
CA ALA A 616 -35.88 12.35 2.70
C ALA A 616 -34.53 12.88 3.22
N THR A 617 -33.74 12.05 3.89
CA THR A 617 -32.45 12.45 4.48
C THR A 617 -31.47 12.92 3.40
N GLU A 618 -31.49 12.28 2.23
CA GLU A 618 -30.66 12.65 1.06
C GLU A 618 -30.97 14.05 0.51
N ASP A 619 -32.20 14.54 0.69
CA ASP A 619 -32.61 15.86 0.23
C ASP A 619 -32.22 16.99 1.19
N ILE A 620 -31.79 16.69 2.43
CA ILE A 620 -31.51 17.71 3.45
C ILE A 620 -30.37 18.64 3.01
N PHE A 621 -29.30 18.11 2.40
CA PHE A 621 -28.21 18.93 1.89
C PHE A 621 -28.70 19.86 0.77
N SER A 622 -29.36 19.29 -0.23
CA SER A 622 -29.92 20.03 -1.36
C SER A 622 -30.90 21.12 -0.89
N LEU A 623 -31.71 20.82 0.12
CA LEU A 623 -32.66 21.75 0.73
C LEU A 623 -31.95 22.93 1.40
N LEU A 624 -30.87 22.68 2.16
CA LEU A 624 -30.07 23.74 2.76
C LEU A 624 -29.42 24.64 1.70
N VAL A 625 -28.85 24.07 0.64
CA VAL A 625 -28.25 24.83 -0.46
C VAL A 625 -29.29 25.65 -1.21
N MET A 626 -30.46 25.05 -1.54
CA MET A 626 -31.57 25.77 -2.19
C MET A 626 -32.05 26.96 -1.37
N LYS A 627 -32.03 26.81 -0.04
CA LYS A 627 -32.44 27.86 0.89
C LYS A 627 -31.41 28.98 1.06
N LEU A 628 -30.12 28.62 1.13
CA LEU A 628 -29.02 29.58 1.23
C LEU A 628 -28.89 30.41 -0.04
N THR A 629 -28.94 29.76 -1.20
CA THR A 629 -28.81 30.41 -2.52
C THR A 629 -30.09 31.09 -2.99
N ARG A 630 -31.25 30.71 -2.44
CA ARG A 630 -32.59 31.07 -2.91
C ARG A 630 -32.86 30.64 -4.36
N VAL A 631 -32.08 29.69 -4.88
CA VAL A 631 -32.22 29.16 -6.24
C VAL A 631 -32.72 27.72 -6.17
N ARG A 632 -33.74 27.41 -6.97
CA ARG A 632 -34.23 26.03 -7.15
C ARG A 632 -33.43 25.36 -8.25
N PHE A 633 -32.37 24.65 -7.86
CA PHE A 633 -31.55 23.86 -8.79
C PHE A 633 -31.98 22.39 -8.89
N THR A 634 -32.81 21.90 -7.97
CA THR A 634 -33.37 20.54 -7.99
C THR A 634 -34.81 20.51 -7.49
N ASN A 635 -35.53 19.42 -7.77
CA ASN A 635 -36.91 19.21 -7.36
C ASN A 635 -36.94 18.33 -6.11
N ILE A 636 -37.25 18.93 -4.96
CA ILE A 636 -37.37 18.22 -3.68
C ILE A 636 -38.85 18.06 -3.34
N TYR A 637 -39.25 16.86 -2.94
CA TYR A 637 -40.62 16.54 -2.55
C TYR A 637 -40.70 16.16 -1.07
N VAL A 638 -41.70 16.68 -0.36
CA VAL A 638 -41.92 16.43 1.07
C VAL A 638 -43.36 16.04 1.33
N TYR A 639 -43.60 15.20 2.33
CA TYR A 639 -44.95 14.78 2.72
C TYR A 639 -45.41 15.53 3.95
N THR A 640 -46.68 15.92 4.01
CA THR A 640 -47.25 16.58 5.20
C THR A 640 -47.69 15.53 6.21
N ILE A 641 -47.38 15.76 7.49
CA ILE A 641 -47.80 14.90 8.60
C ILE A 641 -49.17 15.38 9.12
N LEU A 642 -50.11 14.45 9.25
CA LEU A 642 -51.47 14.68 9.72
C LEU A 642 -51.53 14.66 11.26
N THR A 643 -52.61 15.21 11.82
CA THR A 643 -52.80 15.37 13.28
C THR A 643 -52.93 14.04 14.04
N ASP A 644 -53.29 12.97 13.35
CA ASP A 644 -53.39 11.60 13.86
C ASP A 644 -52.05 10.83 13.78
N GLY A 645 -50.99 11.46 13.26
CA GLY A 645 -49.69 10.82 13.03
C GLY A 645 -49.58 10.10 11.70
N GLY A 646 -50.60 10.19 10.83
CA GLY A 646 -50.55 9.68 9.47
C GLY A 646 -49.73 10.56 8.51
N VAL A 647 -49.34 9.99 7.37
CA VAL A 647 -48.60 10.70 6.32
C VAL A 647 -49.53 10.95 5.12
N ASN A 648 -49.62 12.19 4.66
CA ASN A 648 -50.39 12.53 3.47
C ASN A 648 -49.80 11.81 2.25
N GLN A 649 -50.64 11.16 1.44
CA GLN A 649 -50.24 10.41 0.25
C GLN A 649 -49.77 11.29 -0.91
N THR A 650 -50.07 12.59 -0.87
CA THR A 650 -49.65 13.55 -1.89
C THR A 650 -48.36 14.25 -1.47
N ALA A 651 -47.30 14.06 -2.25
CA ALA A 651 -46.03 14.75 -2.05
C ALA A 651 -46.15 16.23 -2.49
N GLN A 652 -45.63 17.14 -1.68
CA GLN A 652 -45.58 18.56 -1.96
C GLN A 652 -44.19 18.94 -2.46
N LEU A 653 -44.14 19.67 -3.57
CA LEU A 653 -42.91 20.23 -4.12
C LEU A 653 -42.40 21.41 -3.27
N VAL A 654 -41.12 21.37 -2.90
CA VAL A 654 -40.47 22.37 -2.06
C VAL A 654 -39.90 23.52 -2.89
N TYR A 655 -40.20 24.74 -2.46
CA TYR A 655 -39.58 25.98 -2.91
C TYR A 655 -38.66 26.54 -1.81
N PRO A 656 -37.70 27.44 -2.12
CA PRO A 656 -36.78 28.02 -1.13
C PRO A 656 -37.45 28.64 0.11
N TYR A 657 -38.72 29.02 0.00
CA TYR A 657 -39.54 29.60 1.06
C TYR A 657 -40.56 28.64 1.71
N THR A 658 -40.71 27.40 1.22
CA THR A 658 -41.74 26.45 1.71
C THR A 658 -41.51 26.02 3.15
N ILE A 659 -40.25 25.77 3.55
CA ILE A 659 -39.87 25.37 4.91
C ILE A 659 -39.14 26.56 5.55
N GLN A 660 -39.49 26.97 6.78
CA GLN A 660 -38.82 28.09 7.48
C GLN A 660 -37.51 27.66 8.17
N TRP A 661 -36.60 28.60 8.46
CA TRP A 661 -35.34 28.27 9.17
C TRP A 661 -35.63 27.71 10.57
N SER A 662 -36.65 28.26 11.22
CA SER A 662 -37.20 27.73 12.48
C SER A 662 -37.69 26.29 12.35
N ASP A 663 -38.24 25.90 11.20
CA ASP A 663 -38.69 24.51 10.99
C ASP A 663 -37.48 23.55 10.89
N LEU A 664 -36.44 23.91 10.13
CA LEU A 664 -35.19 23.12 10.01
C LEU A 664 -34.39 23.06 11.31
N ALA A 665 -34.51 24.08 12.16
CA ALA A 665 -33.96 24.07 13.51
C ALA A 665 -34.67 23.06 14.44
N HIS A 666 -35.70 22.34 13.98
CA HIS A 666 -36.44 21.32 14.71
C HIS A 666 -36.51 19.98 13.96
N LEU A 667 -35.35 19.45 13.57
CA LEU A 667 -35.23 18.11 13.00
C LEU A 667 -35.42 17.02 14.06
N GLY A 668 -36.23 16.02 13.77
CA GLY A 668 -36.50 14.91 14.67
C GLY A 668 -37.04 13.68 13.95
N ILE A 669 -37.40 12.68 14.75
CA ILE A 669 -38.06 11.44 14.29
C ILE A 669 -39.17 11.10 15.28
N VAL A 670 -40.31 10.66 14.77
CA VAL A 670 -41.45 10.18 15.56
C VAL A 670 -42.01 8.90 14.94
N LYS A 671 -42.84 8.19 15.70
CA LYS A 671 -43.62 7.05 15.20
C LYS A 671 -44.67 7.58 14.22
N LEU A 672 -44.92 6.88 13.12
CA LEU A 672 -45.89 7.27 12.08
C LEU A 672 -46.88 6.14 11.83
N ALA A 673 -48.14 6.48 11.58
CA ALA A 673 -49.20 5.51 11.31
C ALA A 673 -49.09 4.87 9.92
#